data_AF-A0A803M5M8-F1
#
_entry.id   AF-A0A803M5M8-F1
#
_cell.length_a   1.000
_cell.length_b   1.000
_cell.length_c   1.000
_cell.angle_alpha   90.00
_cell.angle_beta   90.00
_cell.angle_gamma   90.00
#
_symmetry.space_group_name_H-M   'P 1'
#
loop_
_entity.id
_entity.type
_entity.pdbx_description
1 polymer ?
#
loop_
_entity_poly.entity_id
_entity_poly.type
_entity_poly.pdbx_seq_one_letter_code
_entity_poly.pdbx_strand_id
1 'polypeptide(L)'
;MMESKANMGSEVHVIVFPYPIQGHINPMLQFSKQLASRGLNVTLATTSSFSSKFHDLKSSSITIETISDGSTEAATPGTVEEYMKKFDVVAPKSLTQLVEHKIGIGHNVRCLVYDSGIPWALDIAKKFDIQGASFFTQSCLVSLIFYQVHQGILSIPVEGPEICVPGMTFDARDVPSFVRRVGLHPSLEKLVINQFSNCGDANWRFFNTFDGLESKGEVYQKPIKGAHVLVLSYPLLGHINPMLQFSKRLASKGLKVTVITTTSISNRLCPQTTGDSSCNIEFVRVYDGYEEEPDKVDVEAYLNRLRVSISLSLFKLLDYYKQNSINFYPTPKMVIYDAFMPWVLQVVKKSGLEGAPFFTQSCVVNSIYYHAYKGDLITSLSGSDLVSLPSIGSLLRVDDLPSFVSTPSLYANALVKVLLDQFSNLEEVNCLFVNTMDVLEIKVVDWMASQWAVKTIGPCIPSMYLDKRLEDDKDYGLSLFKAQTDACIQWLDARESASVVYISMGSLASLGGEQMVEIAKGLEKSNKFFLWVVRALEESKLPLNFKEKTSNKGLIVNWCPQLEVLAHSALGCFVTHCGWNSTLEAVSLGVPMVAFPQWTDQPTNAKCIVDFWRTGVRVKVDDQGFLNSDELEFSIREVMEGERAKEIRSNATKWKQLTKEAMEEGGSSDRNIEEFIAKLLSYS
;
A
#
# COMPACT_ATOMS: atom_id res chain seq x y z
N MET A 1 38.68 3.69 -62.41
CA MET A 1 37.38 3.61 -61.71
C MET A 1 37.34 2.24 -61.03
N MET A 2 37.30 2.09 -59.71
CA MET A 2 36.91 2.99 -58.63
C MET A 2 37.87 2.84 -57.45
N GLU A 3 38.11 3.97 -56.78
CA GLU A 3 38.86 4.09 -55.54
C GLU A 3 38.14 3.41 -54.36
N SER A 4 38.97 2.94 -53.43
CA SER A 4 38.66 2.60 -52.06
C SER A 4 37.87 3.70 -51.33
N LYS A 5 36.71 3.34 -50.77
CA LYS A 5 36.21 3.97 -49.54
C LYS A 5 36.09 2.89 -48.47
N ALA A 6 37.06 2.93 -47.55
CA ALA A 6 36.97 2.28 -46.26
C ALA A 6 35.70 2.76 -45.54
N ASN A 7 34.94 1.82 -44.99
CA ASN A 7 33.77 2.10 -44.17
C ASN A 7 34.26 2.57 -42.78
N MET A 8 34.79 3.78 -42.67
CA MET A 8 35.08 4.44 -41.39
C MET A 8 33.79 5.11 -40.90
N GLY A 9 33.04 4.40 -40.05
CA GLY A 9 31.81 4.88 -39.43
C GLY A 9 31.46 4.13 -38.13
N SER A 10 31.78 4.78 -37.01
CA SER A 10 31.05 4.76 -35.72
C SER A 10 30.90 3.46 -34.90
N GLU A 11 31.94 2.67 -34.69
CA GLU A 11 31.90 1.70 -33.57
C GLU A 11 32.05 2.46 -32.24
N VAL A 12 31.10 2.28 -31.31
CA VAL A 12 31.07 2.98 -30.02
C VAL A 12 32.26 2.53 -29.16
N HIS A 13 33.02 3.50 -28.65
CA HIS A 13 34.18 3.25 -27.80
C HIS A 13 33.85 3.52 -26.32
N VAL A 14 34.10 2.54 -25.46
CA VAL A 14 34.02 2.63 -24.00
C VAL A 14 35.42 2.59 -23.38
N ILE A 15 35.73 3.54 -22.51
CA ILE A 15 36.94 3.50 -21.68
C ILE A 15 36.54 2.97 -20.30
N VAL A 16 37.27 1.98 -19.79
CA VAL A 16 37.04 1.35 -18.49
C VAL A 16 38.24 1.63 -17.58
N PHE A 17 38.02 2.26 -16.44
CA PHE A 17 39.05 2.71 -15.52
C PHE A 17 38.85 2.13 -14.10
N PRO A 18 39.47 0.98 -13.79
CA PRO A 18 39.42 0.39 -12.45
C PRO A 18 40.31 1.10 -11.43
N TYR A 19 39.96 0.96 -10.15
CA TYR A 19 40.89 1.29 -9.06
C TYR A 19 42.12 0.38 -9.14
N PRO A 20 43.35 0.88 -8.91
CA PRO A 20 44.61 0.14 -9.11
C PRO A 20 44.88 -0.91 -8.02
N ILE A 21 43.92 -1.80 -7.79
CA ILE A 21 43.99 -2.94 -6.88
C ILE A 21 43.40 -4.15 -7.63
N GLN A 22 44.07 -5.31 -7.53
CA GLN A 22 43.69 -6.51 -8.29
C GLN A 22 42.22 -6.93 -8.10
N GLY A 23 41.66 -6.78 -6.90
CA GLY A 23 40.26 -7.08 -6.60
C GLY A 23 39.25 -6.20 -7.38
N HIS A 24 39.66 -5.00 -7.80
CA HIS A 24 38.85 -4.10 -8.61
C HIS A 24 39.11 -4.27 -10.11
N ILE A 25 40.37 -4.47 -10.50
CA ILE A 25 40.76 -4.63 -11.90
C ILE A 25 40.15 -5.90 -12.50
N ASN A 26 40.14 -7.02 -11.79
CA ASN A 26 39.68 -8.30 -12.34
C ASN A 26 38.18 -8.29 -12.76
N PRO A 27 37.23 -7.86 -11.90
CA PRO A 27 35.83 -7.74 -12.31
C PRO A 27 35.62 -6.80 -13.50
N MET A 28 36.28 -5.63 -13.49
CA MET A 28 36.14 -4.65 -14.57
C MET A 28 36.81 -5.13 -15.87
N LEU A 29 37.88 -5.91 -15.80
CA LEU A 29 38.48 -6.59 -16.96
C LEU A 29 37.50 -7.59 -17.58
N GLN A 30 36.80 -8.40 -16.77
CA GLN A 30 35.80 -9.34 -17.28
C GLN A 30 34.60 -8.59 -17.88
N PHE A 31 34.17 -7.50 -17.24
CA PHE A 31 33.15 -6.61 -17.77
C PHE A 31 33.57 -6.01 -19.13
N SER A 32 34.81 -5.54 -19.26
CA SER A 32 35.37 -5.06 -20.54
C SER A 32 35.32 -6.13 -21.63
N LYS A 33 35.65 -7.39 -21.32
CA LYS A 33 35.54 -8.51 -22.28
C LYS A 33 34.09 -8.76 -22.69
N GLN A 34 33.14 -8.66 -21.76
CA GLN A 34 31.72 -8.81 -22.06
C GLN A 34 31.19 -7.68 -22.95
N LEU A 35 31.64 -6.44 -22.74
CA LEU A 35 31.32 -5.31 -23.63
C LEU A 35 31.89 -5.53 -25.03
N ALA A 36 33.16 -5.93 -25.12
CA ALA A 36 33.81 -6.22 -26.40
C ALA A 36 33.17 -7.37 -27.16
N SER A 37 32.73 -8.44 -26.46
CA SER A 37 32.00 -9.56 -27.08
C SER A 37 30.67 -9.15 -27.73
N ARG A 38 30.14 -7.96 -27.40
CA ARG A 38 28.92 -7.39 -27.97
C ARG A 38 29.20 -6.34 -29.07
N GLY A 39 30.43 -6.28 -29.58
CA GLY A 39 30.82 -5.39 -30.68
C GLY A 39 31.12 -3.95 -30.25
N LEU A 40 31.43 -3.72 -28.97
CA LEU A 40 31.94 -2.42 -28.52
C LEU A 40 33.47 -2.40 -28.59
N ASN A 41 34.03 -1.26 -29.00
CA ASN A 41 35.46 -1.03 -28.84
C ASN A 41 35.73 -0.66 -27.38
N VAL A 42 36.65 -1.36 -26.71
CA VAL A 42 36.89 -1.17 -25.28
C VAL A 42 38.36 -0.93 -25.00
N THR A 43 38.68 0.18 -24.33
CA THR A 43 40.00 0.43 -23.74
C THR A 43 39.92 0.27 -22.22
N LEU A 44 40.64 -0.70 -21.66
CA LEU A 44 40.89 -0.79 -20.23
C LEU A 44 42.11 0.08 -19.88
N ALA A 45 41.89 1.17 -19.16
CA ALA A 45 42.94 2.06 -18.68
C ALA A 45 43.49 1.54 -17.35
N THR A 46 44.73 1.07 -17.31
CA THR A 46 45.40 0.60 -16.08
C THR A 46 46.55 1.51 -15.70
N THR A 47 47.04 1.44 -14.46
CA THR A 47 48.19 2.25 -14.06
C THR A 47 49.52 1.57 -14.39
N SER A 48 50.60 2.36 -14.50
CA SER A 48 51.97 1.87 -14.75
C SER A 48 52.40 0.76 -13.78
N SER A 49 51.96 0.84 -12.53
CA SER A 49 52.23 -0.15 -11.48
C SER A 49 51.66 -1.56 -11.75
N PHE A 50 50.73 -1.70 -12.70
CA PHE A 50 50.08 -2.96 -13.05
C PHE A 50 50.25 -3.37 -14.52
N SER A 51 50.86 -2.53 -15.35
CA SER A 51 51.01 -2.77 -16.81
C SER A 51 51.77 -4.07 -17.11
N SER A 52 52.81 -4.39 -16.33
CA SER A 52 53.63 -5.60 -16.49
C SER A 52 52.91 -6.90 -16.15
N LYS A 53 51.77 -6.83 -15.44
CA LYS A 53 50.95 -8.01 -15.09
C LYS A 53 49.97 -8.42 -16.18
N PHE A 54 49.86 -7.65 -17.27
CA PHE A 54 48.94 -7.90 -18.38
C PHE A 54 49.64 -8.35 -19.68
N HIS A 55 50.92 -8.71 -19.64
CA HIS A 55 51.72 -9.07 -20.82
C HIS A 55 51.15 -10.25 -21.65
N ASP A 56 50.35 -11.13 -21.06
CA ASP A 56 49.75 -12.31 -21.72
C ASP A 56 48.38 -12.03 -22.39
N LEU A 57 47.84 -10.81 -22.33
CA LEU A 57 46.53 -10.46 -22.91
C LEU A 57 46.56 -9.96 -24.37
N LYS A 58 47.69 -10.15 -25.06
CA LYS A 58 47.88 -9.72 -26.47
C LYS A 58 46.89 -10.34 -27.47
N SER A 59 46.15 -11.37 -27.09
CA SER A 59 45.09 -12.00 -27.90
C SER A 59 43.65 -11.62 -27.50
N SER A 60 43.47 -10.61 -26.64
CA SER A 60 42.14 -10.21 -26.16
C SER A 60 41.47 -9.17 -27.06
N SER A 61 40.14 -9.20 -27.15
CA SER A 61 39.31 -8.27 -27.92
C SER A 61 39.22 -6.86 -27.30
N ILE A 62 40.11 -6.52 -26.36
CA ILE A 62 40.14 -5.26 -25.63
C ILE A 62 41.52 -4.61 -25.78
N THR A 63 41.57 -3.29 -25.84
CA THR A 63 42.81 -2.52 -25.81
C THR A 63 43.17 -2.25 -24.35
N ILE A 64 44.42 -2.44 -23.96
CA ILE A 64 44.91 -2.05 -22.62
C ILE A 64 45.84 -0.87 -22.80
N GLU A 65 45.55 0.24 -22.12
CA GLU A 65 46.42 1.41 -22.12
C GLU A 65 46.84 1.78 -20.71
N THR A 66 48.05 2.31 -20.61
CA THR A 66 48.66 2.65 -19.33
C THR A 66 48.55 4.15 -19.08
N ILE A 67 48.03 4.51 -17.91
CA ILE A 67 48.08 5.88 -17.39
C ILE A 67 49.09 5.98 -16.23
N SER A 68 49.58 7.19 -15.98
CA SER A 68 50.44 7.45 -14.82
C SER A 68 49.61 7.59 -13.55
N ASP A 69 50.00 6.87 -12.49
CA ASP A 69 49.50 7.05 -11.12
C ASP A 69 50.47 7.82 -10.21
N GLY A 70 51.58 8.31 -10.78
CA GLY A 70 52.66 8.96 -10.02
C GLY A 70 53.67 8.00 -9.40
N SER A 71 53.56 6.69 -9.67
CA SER A 71 54.53 5.68 -9.23
C SER A 71 55.55 5.37 -10.33
N THR A 72 56.82 5.22 -9.94
CA THR A 72 57.89 4.70 -10.80
C THR A 72 58.12 3.22 -10.49
N GLU A 73 58.43 2.41 -11.49
CA GLU A 73 58.68 0.95 -11.32
C GLU A 73 59.80 0.62 -10.31
N ALA A 74 60.61 1.61 -9.91
CA ALA A 74 61.77 1.49 -9.03
C ALA A 74 61.56 2.04 -7.60
N ALA A 75 60.38 2.52 -7.23
CA ALA A 75 60.15 3.11 -5.91
C ALA A 75 59.87 2.06 -4.82
N THR A 76 60.47 2.23 -3.64
CA THR A 76 60.16 1.48 -2.42
C THR A 76 58.67 1.60 -2.04
N PRO A 77 58.06 0.61 -1.38
CA PRO A 77 56.65 0.68 -0.99
C PRO A 77 56.44 1.84 -0.01
N GLY A 78 55.81 2.92 -0.47
CA GLY A 78 55.25 3.96 0.40
C GLY A 78 54.04 3.41 1.15
N THR A 79 53.54 4.17 2.13
CA THR A 79 52.29 3.80 2.81
C THR A 79 51.10 3.86 1.83
N VAL A 80 50.03 3.11 2.09
CA VAL A 80 48.79 3.17 1.28
C VAL A 80 48.28 4.60 1.14
N GLU A 81 48.42 5.41 2.18
CA GLU A 81 47.98 6.82 2.18
C GLU A 81 48.80 7.71 1.24
N GLU A 82 50.13 7.51 1.21
CA GLU A 82 51.01 8.24 0.30
C GLU A 82 50.74 7.90 -1.16
N TYR A 83 50.44 6.62 -1.44
CA TYR A 83 50.05 6.20 -2.77
C TYR A 83 48.73 6.86 -3.19
N MET A 84 47.69 6.80 -2.35
CA MET A 84 46.38 7.38 -2.66
C MET A 84 46.46 8.89 -2.91
N LYS A 85 47.22 9.63 -2.08
CA LYS A 85 47.43 11.07 -2.28
C LYS A 85 48.10 11.39 -3.62
N LYS A 86 49.08 10.58 -4.04
CA LYS A 86 49.74 10.74 -5.35
C LYS A 86 48.79 10.39 -6.49
N PHE A 87 48.06 9.28 -6.35
CA PHE A 87 47.08 8.82 -7.33
C PHE A 87 46.03 9.91 -7.62
N ASP A 88 45.43 10.49 -6.58
CA ASP A 88 44.39 11.54 -6.70
C ASP A 88 44.90 12.84 -7.34
N VAL A 89 46.21 13.06 -7.41
CA VAL A 89 46.82 14.24 -8.05
C VAL A 89 47.24 13.96 -9.50
N VAL A 90 47.76 12.76 -9.77
CA VAL A 90 48.40 12.42 -11.05
C VAL A 90 47.43 11.72 -12.01
N ALA A 91 46.68 10.74 -11.52
CA ALA A 91 45.79 9.91 -12.35
C ALA A 91 44.71 10.73 -13.08
N PRO A 92 44.08 11.78 -12.50
CA PRO A 92 43.10 12.59 -13.22
C PRO A 92 43.68 13.26 -14.48
N LYS A 93 44.92 13.76 -14.40
CA LYS A 93 45.60 14.41 -15.53
C LYS A 93 45.91 13.40 -16.63
N SER A 94 46.43 12.24 -16.24
CA SER A 94 46.80 11.19 -17.20
C SER A 94 45.57 10.54 -17.85
N LEU A 95 44.49 10.32 -17.11
CA LEU A 95 43.23 9.83 -17.66
C LEU A 95 42.59 10.84 -18.61
N THR A 96 42.62 12.14 -18.27
CA THR A 96 42.16 13.22 -19.16
C THR A 96 42.91 13.18 -20.50
N GLN A 97 44.23 13.05 -20.47
CA GLN A 97 45.06 12.95 -21.68
C GLN A 97 44.72 11.71 -22.51
N LEU A 98 44.43 10.58 -21.87
CA LEU A 98 44.00 9.37 -22.56
C LEU A 98 42.66 9.58 -23.30
N VAL A 99 41.66 10.13 -22.61
CA VAL A 99 40.34 10.41 -23.20
C VAL A 99 40.49 11.39 -24.37
N GLU A 100 41.24 12.47 -24.17
CA GLU A 100 41.52 13.49 -25.19
C GLU A 100 42.24 12.90 -26.41
N HIS A 101 43.28 12.08 -26.19
CA HIS A 101 44.01 11.40 -27.25
C HIS A 101 43.08 10.49 -28.06
N LYS A 102 42.25 9.66 -27.40
CA LYS A 102 41.32 8.75 -28.07
C LYS A 102 40.32 9.49 -28.94
N ILE A 103 39.75 10.58 -28.43
CA ILE A 103 38.85 11.45 -29.20
C ILE A 103 39.61 12.09 -30.37
N GLY A 104 40.83 12.59 -30.13
CA GLY A 104 41.67 13.27 -31.12
C GLY A 104 42.10 12.39 -32.30
N ILE A 105 42.31 11.09 -32.09
CA ILE A 105 42.60 10.12 -33.16
C ILE A 105 41.32 9.57 -33.84
N GLY A 106 40.15 10.13 -33.55
CA GLY A 106 38.88 9.82 -34.23
C GLY A 106 38.07 8.68 -33.63
N HIS A 107 38.38 8.19 -32.42
CA HIS A 107 37.49 7.23 -31.77
C HIS A 107 36.20 7.90 -31.29
N ASN A 108 35.07 7.23 -31.52
CA ASN A 108 33.75 7.63 -31.01
C ASN A 108 33.59 7.23 -29.52
N VAL A 109 34.37 7.87 -28.64
CA VAL A 109 34.27 7.64 -27.19
C VAL A 109 32.92 8.14 -26.69
N ARG A 110 32.10 7.24 -26.12
CA ARG A 110 30.75 7.59 -25.63
C ARG A 110 30.56 7.36 -24.15
N CYS A 111 31.41 6.55 -23.51
CA CYS A 111 31.27 6.26 -22.10
C CYS A 111 32.63 6.06 -21.43
N LEU A 112 32.76 6.65 -20.23
CA LEU A 112 33.80 6.34 -19.27
C LEU A 112 33.17 5.54 -18.12
N VAL A 113 33.45 4.24 -18.08
CA VAL A 113 33.14 3.37 -16.94
C VAL A 113 34.28 3.48 -15.94
N TYR A 114 33.99 3.91 -14.73
CA TYR A 114 35.00 4.11 -13.69
C TYR A 114 34.62 3.36 -12.42
N ASP A 115 35.63 2.94 -11.67
CA ASP A 115 35.41 2.34 -10.35
C ASP A 115 34.75 3.34 -9.41
N SER A 116 33.74 2.90 -8.63
CA SER A 116 33.02 3.78 -7.72
C SER A 116 33.93 4.48 -6.72
N GLY A 117 35.08 3.89 -6.35
CA GLY A 117 36.09 4.53 -5.50
C GLY A 117 36.80 5.75 -6.12
N ILE A 118 36.52 6.08 -7.39
CA ILE A 118 37.16 7.16 -8.14
C ILE A 118 36.12 8.19 -8.60
N PRO A 119 35.46 8.93 -7.68
CA PRO A 119 34.39 9.84 -8.06
C PRO A 119 34.84 10.90 -9.07
N TRP A 120 36.06 11.44 -8.96
CA TRP A 120 36.56 12.47 -9.88
C TRP A 120 36.59 12.04 -11.36
N ALA A 121 36.52 10.74 -11.67
CA ALA A 121 36.46 10.28 -13.06
C ALA A 121 35.17 10.70 -13.77
N LEU A 122 34.07 10.90 -13.04
CA LEU A 122 32.83 11.42 -13.60
C LEU A 122 32.99 12.85 -14.13
N ASP A 123 33.79 13.68 -13.46
CA ASP A 123 34.04 15.06 -13.89
C ASP A 123 34.80 15.09 -15.22
N ILE A 124 35.67 14.10 -15.45
CA ILE A 124 36.35 13.91 -16.74
C ILE A 124 35.33 13.50 -17.81
N ALA A 125 34.41 12.58 -17.52
CA ALA A 125 33.36 12.20 -18.46
C ALA A 125 32.51 13.43 -18.86
N LYS A 126 32.06 14.22 -17.87
CA LYS A 126 31.32 15.47 -18.08
C LYS A 126 32.12 16.49 -18.89
N LYS A 127 33.42 16.64 -18.64
CA LYS A 127 34.31 17.57 -19.36
C LYS A 127 34.34 17.30 -20.88
N PHE A 128 34.26 16.04 -21.29
CA PHE A 128 34.29 15.64 -22.70
C PHE A 128 32.90 15.34 -23.29
N ASP A 129 31.82 15.67 -22.57
CA ASP A 129 30.43 15.41 -22.98
C ASP A 129 30.17 13.92 -23.32
N ILE A 130 30.76 13.02 -22.54
CA ILE A 130 30.56 11.57 -22.64
C ILE A 130 29.84 11.03 -21.41
N GLN A 131 29.18 9.88 -21.56
CA GLN A 131 28.42 9.25 -20.47
C GLN A 131 29.37 8.77 -19.36
N GLY A 132 29.04 9.04 -18.10
CA GLY A 132 29.73 8.46 -16.95
C GLY A 132 29.01 7.23 -16.41
N ALA A 133 29.75 6.16 -16.12
CA ALA A 133 29.21 4.95 -15.53
C ALA A 133 30.03 4.52 -14.32
N SER A 134 29.41 4.49 -13.13
CA SER A 134 30.08 4.00 -11.92
C SER A 134 29.98 2.47 -11.84
N PHE A 135 31.07 1.81 -11.44
CA PHE A 135 31.16 0.36 -11.28
C PHE A 135 31.53 0.00 -9.84
N PHE A 136 30.63 -0.69 -9.14
CA PHE A 136 30.78 -1.15 -7.77
C PHE A 136 31.25 -2.60 -7.76
N THR A 137 32.39 -2.86 -7.13
CA THR A 137 33.03 -4.19 -7.07
C THR A 137 32.59 -5.01 -5.86
N GLN A 138 32.01 -4.35 -4.85
CA GLN A 138 31.51 -4.95 -3.61
C GLN A 138 30.00 -5.26 -3.68
N SER A 139 29.50 -6.09 -2.76
CA SER A 139 28.07 -6.46 -2.67
C SER A 139 27.15 -5.24 -2.47
N CYS A 140 25.90 -5.36 -2.91
CA CYS A 140 24.90 -4.31 -2.73
C CYS A 140 24.66 -3.97 -1.26
N LEU A 141 24.62 -4.97 -0.37
CA LEU A 141 24.43 -4.77 1.07
C LEU A 141 25.53 -3.91 1.71
N VAL A 142 26.81 -4.24 1.44
CA VAL A 142 27.94 -3.43 1.92
C VAL A 142 27.87 -2.01 1.37
N SER A 143 27.48 -1.85 0.11
CA SER A 143 27.26 -0.54 -0.50
C SER A 143 26.13 0.23 0.19
N LEU A 144 25.03 -0.43 0.54
CA LEU A 144 23.93 0.19 1.29
C LEU A 144 24.42 0.71 2.64
N ILE A 145 25.20 -0.07 3.40
CA ILE A 145 25.71 0.35 4.71
C ILE A 145 26.60 1.60 4.57
N PHE A 146 27.56 1.60 3.64
CA PHE A 146 28.40 2.79 3.42
C PHE A 146 27.61 3.98 2.89
N TYR A 147 26.56 3.75 2.11
CA TYR A 147 25.65 4.81 1.65
C TYR A 147 24.90 5.44 2.81
N GLN A 148 24.38 4.66 3.76
CA GLN A 148 23.72 5.17 4.97
C GLN A 148 24.68 6.05 5.80
N VAL A 149 25.95 5.65 5.90
CA VAL A 149 26.99 6.47 6.55
C VAL A 149 27.26 7.75 5.76
N HIS A 150 27.37 7.67 4.43
CA HIS A 150 27.58 8.84 3.57
C HIS A 150 26.44 9.87 3.70
N GLN A 151 25.19 9.42 3.86
CA GLN A 151 24.02 10.28 4.08
C GLN A 151 23.91 10.82 5.50
N GLY A 152 24.76 10.39 6.43
CA GLY A 152 24.67 10.74 7.85
C GLY A 152 23.51 10.07 8.59
N ILE A 153 22.88 9.04 7.99
CA ILE A 153 21.79 8.28 8.60
C ILE A 153 22.34 7.30 9.64
N LEU A 154 23.44 6.62 9.30
CA LEU A 154 24.15 5.73 10.22
C LEU A 154 25.37 6.45 10.81
N SER A 155 25.38 6.64 12.13
CA SER A 155 26.53 7.23 12.83
C SER A 155 27.70 6.26 12.91
N ILE A 156 28.92 6.79 12.82
CA ILE A 156 30.17 6.04 13.01
C ILE A 156 30.89 6.53 14.29
N PRO A 157 31.48 5.64 15.12
CA PRO A 157 31.45 4.18 15.00
C PRO A 157 30.04 3.63 15.19
N VAL A 158 29.72 2.55 14.50
CA VAL A 158 28.42 1.91 14.70
C VAL A 158 28.40 1.17 16.04
N GLU A 159 27.51 1.57 16.93
CA GLU A 159 27.34 1.05 18.29
C GLU A 159 25.95 0.47 18.50
N GLY A 160 25.84 -0.59 19.29
CA GLY A 160 24.57 -1.26 19.61
C GLY A 160 24.59 -2.77 19.35
N PRO A 161 23.59 -3.53 19.84
CA PRO A 161 23.48 -4.96 19.59
C PRO A 161 22.97 -5.25 18.17
N GLU A 162 22.13 -4.38 17.61
CA GLU A 162 21.49 -4.53 16.30
C GLU A 162 21.49 -3.21 15.52
N ILE A 163 21.67 -3.29 14.21
CA ILE A 163 21.65 -2.18 13.26
C ILE A 163 20.54 -2.44 12.26
N CYS A 164 19.62 -1.49 12.15
CA CYS A 164 18.57 -1.51 11.14
C CYS A 164 19.05 -0.75 9.90
N VAL A 165 19.13 -1.45 8.77
CA VAL A 165 19.21 -0.84 7.44
C VAL A 165 17.91 -1.17 6.68
N PRO A 166 17.51 -0.39 5.66
CA PRO A 166 16.26 -0.64 4.95
C PRO A 166 16.11 -2.12 4.52
N GLY A 167 15.10 -2.79 5.06
CA GLY A 167 14.75 -4.18 4.76
C GLY A 167 15.52 -5.27 5.53
N MET A 168 16.49 -4.94 6.40
CA MET A 168 17.30 -5.95 7.11
C MET A 168 17.83 -5.47 8.47
N THR A 169 17.97 -6.41 9.41
CA THR A 169 18.59 -6.20 10.73
C THR A 169 19.88 -7.00 10.85
N PHE A 170 20.96 -6.40 11.34
CA PHE A 170 22.28 -7.02 11.50
C PHE A 170 22.81 -6.86 12.92
N ASP A 171 23.59 -7.81 13.44
CA ASP A 171 24.42 -7.57 14.62
C ASP A 171 25.52 -6.55 14.24
N ALA A 172 25.88 -5.65 15.15
CA ALA A 172 26.92 -4.66 14.89
C ALA A 172 28.30 -5.27 14.60
N ARG A 173 28.52 -6.56 14.88
CA ARG A 173 29.73 -7.29 14.51
C ARG A 173 29.76 -7.68 13.04
N ASP A 174 28.61 -7.73 12.37
CA ASP A 174 28.48 -8.20 10.99
C ASP A 174 28.61 -7.07 9.96
N VAL A 175 28.66 -5.81 10.39
CA VAL A 175 28.88 -4.66 9.48
C VAL A 175 30.35 -4.45 9.12
N PRO A 176 30.65 -3.80 7.97
CA PRO A 176 32.01 -3.55 7.54
C PRO A 176 32.88 -2.90 8.60
N SER A 177 34.12 -3.39 8.74
CA SER A 177 35.04 -2.90 9.78
C SER A 177 35.32 -1.40 9.68
N PHE A 178 35.24 -0.80 8.50
CA PHE A 178 35.46 0.63 8.29
C PHE A 178 34.42 1.52 8.98
N VAL A 179 33.21 1.02 9.26
CA VAL A 179 32.17 1.79 9.99
C VAL A 179 32.18 1.49 11.49
N ARG A 180 32.79 0.37 11.91
CA ARG A 180 32.85 -0.06 13.31
C ARG A 180 34.16 0.31 14.01
N ARG A 181 35.28 0.28 13.29
CA ARG A 181 36.64 0.53 13.81
C ARG A 181 37.24 1.76 13.12
N VAL A 182 36.61 2.90 13.36
CA VAL A 182 36.96 4.20 12.75
C VAL A 182 38.38 4.61 13.14
N GLY A 183 39.13 5.14 12.18
CA GLY A 183 40.47 5.68 12.38
C GLY A 183 41.61 4.68 12.23
N LEU A 184 41.34 3.40 11.91
CA LEU A 184 42.40 2.42 11.61
C LEU A 184 43.01 2.66 10.23
N HIS A 185 42.19 3.07 9.25
CA HIS A 185 42.63 3.33 7.88
C HIS A 185 41.90 4.54 7.29
N PRO A 186 42.20 5.78 7.73
CA PRO A 186 41.43 6.98 7.38
C PRO A 186 41.28 7.21 5.87
N SER A 187 42.32 6.91 5.09
CA SER A 187 42.28 7.07 3.63
C SER A 187 41.35 6.06 2.95
N LEU A 188 41.32 4.81 3.42
CA LEU A 188 40.43 3.77 2.88
C LEU A 188 38.98 3.96 3.36
N GLU A 189 38.79 4.41 4.60
CA GLU A 189 37.47 4.81 5.13
C GLU A 189 36.87 5.93 4.28
N LYS A 190 37.67 6.96 3.97
CA LYS A 190 37.26 8.04 3.08
C LYS A 190 36.93 7.54 1.68
N LEU A 191 37.71 6.60 1.12
CA LEU A 191 37.46 6.01 -0.19
C LEU A 191 36.08 5.35 -0.29
N VAL A 192 35.78 4.44 0.65
CA VAL A 192 34.52 3.65 0.62
C VAL A 192 33.29 4.48 0.95
N ILE A 193 33.43 5.60 1.68
CA ILE A 193 32.33 6.54 1.94
C ILE A 193 32.15 7.49 0.75
N ASN A 194 33.25 7.99 0.17
CA ASN A 194 33.18 8.97 -0.92
C ASN A 194 32.74 8.40 -2.27
N GLN A 195 32.69 7.08 -2.42
CA GLN A 195 32.21 6.44 -3.65
C GLN A 195 30.76 6.81 -4.03
N PHE A 196 30.00 7.38 -3.08
CA PHE A 196 28.62 7.84 -3.29
C PHE A 196 28.50 9.34 -3.55
N SER A 197 29.59 10.10 -3.44
CA SER A 197 29.59 11.57 -3.56
C SER A 197 29.01 12.09 -4.89
N ASN A 198 29.08 11.29 -5.95
CA ASN A 198 28.52 11.62 -7.25
C ASN A 198 27.80 10.45 -7.94
N CYS A 199 27.45 9.39 -7.19
CA CYS A 199 26.81 8.22 -7.77
C CYS A 199 25.41 8.54 -8.33
N GLY A 200 24.75 9.58 -7.81
CA GLY A 200 23.46 10.09 -8.30
C GLY A 200 23.56 10.77 -9.67
N ASP A 201 24.72 11.37 -9.97
CA ASP A 201 24.99 12.10 -11.21
C ASP A 201 25.44 11.20 -12.37
N ALA A 202 25.89 9.98 -12.07
CA ALA A 202 26.35 9.04 -13.10
C ALA A 202 25.17 8.54 -13.95
N ASN A 203 25.36 8.49 -15.27
CA ASN A 203 24.34 8.01 -16.20
C ASN A 203 24.02 6.53 -15.97
N TRP A 204 25.04 5.73 -15.63
CA TRP A 204 24.90 4.30 -15.36
C TRP A 204 25.56 3.90 -14.04
N ARG A 205 25.03 2.84 -13.42
CA ARG A 205 25.51 2.24 -12.18
C ARG A 205 25.55 0.73 -12.37
N PHE A 206 26.73 0.14 -12.34
CA PHE A 206 26.94 -1.29 -12.42
C PHE A 206 27.34 -1.81 -11.05
N PHE A 207 26.72 -2.91 -10.61
CA PHE A 207 27.11 -3.64 -9.41
C PHE A 207 27.56 -5.02 -9.83
N ASN A 208 28.70 -5.47 -9.30
CA ASN A 208 29.22 -6.82 -9.53
C ASN A 208 28.42 -7.87 -8.72
N THR A 209 27.14 -8.02 -9.05
CA THR A 209 26.19 -8.96 -8.43
C THR A 209 25.10 -9.37 -9.43
N PHE A 210 24.10 -10.15 -9.01
CA PHE A 210 22.92 -10.50 -9.79
C PHE A 210 21.68 -10.62 -8.90
N ASP A 211 20.49 -10.40 -9.46
CA ASP A 211 19.24 -10.31 -8.68
C ASP A 211 18.99 -11.52 -7.78
N GLY A 212 19.27 -12.74 -8.27
CA GLY A 212 19.09 -13.99 -7.50
C GLY A 212 19.98 -14.13 -6.26
N LEU A 213 21.14 -13.47 -6.22
CA LEU A 213 22.03 -13.45 -5.06
C LEU A 213 21.56 -12.47 -3.99
N GLU A 214 20.99 -11.36 -4.44
CA GLU A 214 20.48 -10.29 -3.58
C GLU A 214 19.01 -10.55 -3.17
N SER A 215 18.37 -11.62 -3.67
CA SER A 215 16.98 -11.98 -3.37
C SER A 215 16.86 -13.09 -2.32
N LYS A 216 16.79 -12.71 -1.04
CA LYS A 216 16.13 -13.44 0.06
C LYS A 216 15.73 -12.40 1.12
N GLY A 217 14.49 -12.23 1.56
CA GLY A 217 13.20 -12.79 1.17
C GLY A 217 12.20 -11.68 0.85
N GLU A 218 11.06 -12.10 0.33
CA GLU A 218 10.02 -11.29 -0.32
C GLU A 218 10.47 -10.66 -1.62
N VAL A 219 9.64 -10.86 -2.64
CA VAL A 219 9.75 -10.20 -3.93
C VAL A 219 9.56 -8.70 -3.66
N TYR A 220 10.64 -8.00 -3.34
CA TYR A 220 10.68 -6.55 -3.44
C TYR A 220 10.51 -6.27 -4.94
N GLN A 221 9.26 -6.14 -5.39
CA GLN A 221 8.99 -5.54 -6.68
C GLN A 221 9.68 -4.19 -6.64
N LYS A 222 10.78 -4.04 -7.41
CA LYS A 222 11.47 -2.78 -7.59
C LYS A 222 10.37 -1.74 -7.83
N PRO A 223 10.22 -0.72 -6.96
CA PRO A 223 9.18 0.28 -7.14
C PRO A 223 9.28 0.81 -8.57
N ILE A 224 8.15 0.89 -9.26
CA ILE A 224 8.11 1.44 -10.60
C ILE A 224 8.63 2.87 -10.45
N LYS A 225 9.83 3.15 -10.99
CA LYS A 225 10.51 4.43 -10.85
C LYS A 225 9.52 5.56 -11.20
N GLY A 226 9.12 6.35 -10.18
CA GLY A 226 8.39 7.60 -10.39
C GLY A 226 6.87 7.61 -10.13
N ALA A 227 6.26 6.58 -9.53
CA ALA A 227 4.82 6.66 -9.17
C ALA A 227 4.57 6.47 -7.67
N HIS A 228 4.23 7.58 -7.02
CA HIS A 228 3.92 7.69 -5.61
C HIS A 228 2.51 8.27 -5.45
N VAL A 229 1.68 7.63 -4.64
CA VAL A 229 0.34 8.13 -4.28
C VAL A 229 0.21 8.32 -2.78
N LEU A 230 -0.51 9.37 -2.38
CA LEU A 230 -0.90 9.58 -0.99
C LEU A 230 -2.35 9.10 -0.81
N VAL A 231 -2.66 8.48 0.31
CA VAL A 231 -3.99 7.94 0.62
C VAL A 231 -4.47 8.52 1.95
N LEU A 232 -5.47 9.41 1.92
CA LEU A 232 -6.01 10.08 3.10
C LEU A 232 -7.41 9.57 3.45
N SER A 233 -7.51 8.82 4.56
CA SER A 233 -8.77 8.26 5.04
C SER A 233 -9.54 9.19 5.98
N TYR A 234 -10.87 9.07 6.01
CA TYR A 234 -11.69 9.62 7.09
C TYR A 234 -11.31 8.95 8.43
N PRO A 235 -11.28 9.65 9.58
CA PRO A 235 -10.79 9.12 10.86
C PRO A 235 -11.78 8.14 11.54
N LEU A 236 -12.28 7.14 10.80
CA LEU A 236 -13.11 6.05 11.29
C LEU A 236 -12.59 4.73 10.74
N LEU A 237 -12.55 3.67 11.56
CA LEU A 237 -12.02 2.35 11.15
C LEU A 237 -12.73 1.78 9.91
N GLY A 238 -14.04 2.03 9.77
CA GLY A 238 -14.80 1.61 8.59
C GLY A 238 -14.30 2.22 7.28
N HIS A 239 -13.53 3.30 7.35
CA HIS A 239 -12.95 4.00 6.20
C HIS A 239 -11.45 3.70 6.05
N ILE A 240 -10.72 3.72 7.17
CA ILE A 240 -9.28 3.46 7.21
C ILE A 240 -8.95 2.07 6.67
N ASN A 241 -9.65 1.03 7.14
CA ASN A 241 -9.31 -0.35 6.83
C ASN A 241 -9.44 -0.69 5.33
N PRO A 242 -10.55 -0.37 4.64
CA PRO A 242 -10.64 -0.52 3.19
C PRO A 242 -9.57 0.26 2.41
N MET A 243 -9.28 1.50 2.80
CA MET A 243 -8.28 2.32 2.10
C MET A 243 -6.86 1.81 2.31
N LEU A 244 -6.55 1.26 3.49
CA LEU A 244 -5.28 0.58 3.74
C LEU A 244 -5.16 -0.71 2.92
N GLN A 245 -6.22 -1.51 2.81
CA GLN A 245 -6.22 -2.70 1.98
C GLN A 245 -6.07 -2.38 0.50
N PHE A 246 -6.72 -1.33 0.02
CA PHE A 246 -6.49 -0.81 -1.33
C PHE A 246 -5.03 -0.35 -1.51
N SER A 247 -4.44 0.29 -0.50
CA SER A 247 -3.03 0.70 -0.49
C SER A 247 -2.07 -0.50 -0.60
N LYS A 248 -2.34 -1.61 0.09
CA LYS A 248 -1.60 -2.87 -0.05
C LYS A 248 -1.65 -3.41 -1.47
N ARG A 249 -2.83 -3.36 -2.11
CA ARG A 249 -2.97 -3.76 -3.52
C ARG A 249 -2.17 -2.88 -4.48
N LEU A 250 -2.22 -1.57 -4.30
CA LEU A 250 -1.42 -0.63 -5.11
C LEU A 250 0.09 -0.89 -4.92
N ALA A 251 0.53 -1.06 -3.68
CA ALA A 251 1.92 -1.34 -3.34
C ALA A 251 2.42 -2.67 -3.93
N SER A 252 1.56 -3.70 -3.92
CA SER A 252 1.85 -5.02 -4.52
C SER A 252 1.99 -5.02 -6.04
N LYS A 253 1.57 -3.94 -6.70
CA LYS A 253 1.76 -3.69 -8.14
C LYS A 253 2.87 -2.66 -8.40
N GLY A 254 3.73 -2.42 -7.41
CA GLY A 254 4.95 -1.63 -7.55
C GLY A 254 4.81 -0.12 -7.35
N LEU A 255 3.65 0.39 -6.93
CA LEU A 255 3.49 1.79 -6.53
C LEU A 255 4.11 2.04 -5.15
N LYS A 256 4.73 3.21 -4.96
CA LYS A 256 4.94 3.73 -3.61
C LYS A 256 3.63 4.31 -3.10
N VAL A 257 3.22 3.96 -1.88
CA VAL A 257 2.00 4.46 -1.25
C VAL A 257 2.35 5.09 0.09
N THR A 258 1.85 6.29 0.37
CA THR A 258 1.88 6.85 1.73
C THR A 258 0.45 6.96 2.25
N VAL A 259 0.14 6.20 3.29
CA VAL A 259 -1.12 6.27 4.01
C VAL A 259 -1.05 7.40 5.03
N ILE A 260 -1.95 8.36 4.89
CA ILE A 260 -2.09 9.51 5.77
C ILE A 260 -3.18 9.19 6.78
N THR A 261 -2.77 9.07 8.03
CA THR A 261 -3.66 8.91 9.19
C THR A 261 -3.75 10.23 9.96
N THR A 262 -4.78 10.39 10.78
CA THR A 262 -4.89 11.54 11.66
C THR A 262 -4.22 11.29 13.01
N THR A 263 -3.82 12.36 13.71
CA THR A 263 -3.20 12.28 15.04
C THR A 263 -4.10 11.54 16.04
N SER A 264 -5.38 11.91 16.14
CA SER A 264 -6.32 11.32 17.10
C SER A 264 -6.52 9.80 16.95
N ILE A 265 -6.42 9.29 15.72
CA ILE A 265 -6.49 7.85 15.46
C ILE A 265 -5.14 7.19 15.72
N SER A 266 -4.06 7.78 15.20
CA SER A 266 -2.70 7.24 15.36
C SER A 266 -2.32 6.95 16.80
N ASN A 267 -2.73 7.81 17.73
CA ASN A 267 -2.45 7.66 19.15
C ASN A 267 -3.20 6.48 19.81
N ARG A 268 -4.28 5.99 19.19
CA ARG A 268 -5.16 4.94 19.72
C ARG A 268 -5.00 3.59 19.02
N LEU A 269 -4.30 3.55 17.89
CA LEU A 269 -4.03 2.31 17.19
C LEU A 269 -3.24 1.38 18.12
N CYS A 270 -3.76 0.18 18.34
CA CYS A 270 -3.02 -0.84 19.06
C CYS A 270 -1.74 -1.14 18.25
N PRO A 271 -0.56 -1.24 18.89
CA PRO A 271 0.63 -1.76 18.25
C PRO A 271 0.43 -3.25 18.00
N GLN A 272 -0.31 -3.59 16.94
CA GLN A 272 -0.32 -4.91 16.34
C GLN A 272 0.36 -4.76 14.99
N THR A 273 1.57 -5.32 14.93
CA THR A 273 2.36 -5.54 13.72
C THR A 273 2.41 -4.37 12.73
N THR A 274 3.09 -3.29 13.11
CA THR A 274 3.84 -2.45 12.14
C THR A 274 5.06 -3.20 11.56
N GLY A 275 5.03 -4.53 11.58
CA GLY A 275 6.12 -5.43 11.20
C GLY A 275 5.97 -5.99 9.78
N ASP A 276 5.09 -5.43 8.97
CA ASP A 276 4.89 -5.87 7.59
C ASP A 276 5.76 -5.01 6.65
N SER A 277 7.07 -5.27 6.68
CA SER A 277 8.08 -4.65 5.81
C SER A 277 7.96 -5.10 4.34
N SER A 278 6.95 -5.89 4.01
CA SER A 278 6.70 -6.50 2.70
C SER A 278 6.09 -5.57 1.67
N CYS A 279 5.50 -4.45 2.09
CA CYS A 279 4.78 -3.54 1.20
C CYS A 279 5.41 -2.14 1.18
N ASN A 280 5.49 -1.53 -0.01
CA ASN A 280 5.96 -0.15 -0.25
C ASN A 280 4.99 0.92 0.34
N ILE A 281 4.52 0.71 1.57
CA ILE A 281 3.60 1.59 2.30
C ILE A 281 4.33 2.34 3.40
N GLU A 282 4.23 3.66 3.36
CA GLU A 282 4.69 4.57 4.40
C GLU A 282 3.48 5.12 5.17
N PHE A 283 3.58 5.30 6.49
CA PHE A 283 2.54 5.95 7.27
C PHE A 283 2.98 7.35 7.69
N VAL A 284 2.16 8.35 7.38
CA VAL A 284 2.36 9.74 7.80
C VAL A 284 1.13 10.22 8.57
N ARG A 285 1.35 11.19 9.46
CA ARG A 285 0.31 11.78 10.30
C ARG A 285 0.01 13.20 9.87
N VAL A 286 -1.27 13.55 9.86
CA VAL A 286 -1.75 14.93 9.78
C VAL A 286 -2.54 15.27 11.03
N TYR A 287 -2.36 16.50 11.51
CA TYR A 287 -3.12 16.97 12.65
C TYR A 287 -4.55 17.30 12.23
N ASP A 288 -5.50 16.71 12.93
CA ASP A 288 -6.94 16.81 12.67
C ASP A 288 -7.65 17.73 13.68
N GLY A 289 -6.90 18.43 14.52
CA GLY A 289 -7.42 19.36 15.52
C GLY A 289 -7.57 18.78 16.92
N TYR A 290 -7.18 17.51 17.09
CA TYR A 290 -7.34 16.77 18.32
C TYR A 290 -6.11 15.87 18.60
N GLU A 291 -5.69 15.81 19.86
CA GLU A 291 -4.70 14.81 20.31
C GLU A 291 -5.37 13.46 20.60
N GLU A 292 -6.62 13.50 21.09
CA GLU A 292 -7.48 12.36 21.40
C GLU A 292 -8.91 12.64 20.95
N GLU A 293 -9.74 11.61 20.75
CA GLU A 293 -11.13 11.79 20.31
C GLU A 293 -11.91 12.65 21.30
N PRO A 294 -12.63 13.68 20.83
CA PRO A 294 -13.36 14.55 21.74
C PRO A 294 -14.58 13.84 22.34
N ASP A 295 -14.60 13.66 23.66
CA ASP A 295 -15.69 12.97 24.37
C ASP A 295 -17.08 13.60 24.16
N LYS A 296 -17.15 14.93 24.01
CA LYS A 296 -18.39 15.70 23.81
C LYS A 296 -18.11 17.01 23.08
N VAL A 297 -18.04 16.97 21.75
CA VAL A 297 -18.01 18.18 20.92
C VAL A 297 -19.25 18.19 20.04
N ASP A 298 -19.85 19.37 19.90
CA ASP A 298 -20.92 19.60 18.93
C ASP A 298 -20.47 19.13 17.54
N VAL A 299 -21.33 18.39 16.84
CA VAL A 299 -20.95 17.70 15.61
C VAL A 299 -20.50 18.69 14.53
N GLU A 300 -21.14 19.85 14.45
CA GLU A 300 -20.77 20.89 13.50
C GLU A 300 -19.41 21.52 13.86
N ALA A 301 -19.19 21.81 15.15
CA ALA A 301 -17.90 22.29 15.64
C ALA A 301 -16.76 21.28 15.39
N TYR A 302 -17.02 19.99 15.59
CA TYR A 302 -16.07 18.91 15.31
C TYR A 302 -15.70 18.88 13.82
N LEU A 303 -16.70 18.82 12.94
CA LEU A 303 -16.49 18.75 11.49
C LEU A 303 -15.78 20.00 10.95
N ASN A 304 -16.11 21.20 11.46
CA ASN A 304 -15.45 22.44 11.07
C ASN A 304 -13.97 22.44 11.49
N ARG A 305 -13.66 21.98 12.71
CA ARG A 305 -12.28 21.88 13.17
C ARG A 305 -11.50 20.85 12.36
N LEU A 306 -12.08 19.66 12.16
CA LEU A 306 -11.51 18.60 11.32
C LEU A 306 -11.15 19.16 9.94
N ARG A 307 -12.10 19.88 9.33
CA ARG A 307 -11.94 20.52 8.02
C ARG A 307 -10.76 21.47 7.98
N VAL A 308 -10.66 22.39 8.94
CA VAL A 308 -9.59 23.41 8.98
C VAL A 308 -8.23 22.76 9.26
N SER A 309 -8.15 21.90 10.28
CA SER A 309 -6.89 21.30 10.72
C SER A 309 -6.32 20.35 9.67
N ILE A 310 -7.13 19.45 9.10
CA ILE A 310 -6.66 18.56 8.03
C ILE A 310 -6.20 19.37 6.82
N SER A 311 -6.94 20.41 6.42
CA SER A 311 -6.56 21.24 5.26
C SER A 311 -5.18 21.89 5.44
N LEU A 312 -4.93 22.48 6.62
CA LEU A 312 -3.64 23.13 6.92
C LEU A 312 -2.51 22.11 7.02
N SER A 313 -2.73 21.00 7.69
CA SER A 313 -1.71 19.95 7.89
C SER A 313 -1.36 19.24 6.59
N LEU A 314 -2.38 18.90 5.79
CA LEU A 314 -2.20 18.30 4.47
C LEU A 314 -1.44 19.25 3.54
N PHE A 315 -1.81 20.53 3.50
CA PHE A 315 -1.10 21.51 2.66
C PHE A 315 0.40 21.57 2.99
N LYS A 316 0.76 21.61 4.28
CA LYS A 316 2.16 21.57 4.74
C LYS A 316 2.87 20.28 4.32
N LEU A 317 2.20 19.13 4.42
CA LEU A 317 2.75 17.85 3.99
C LEU A 317 3.01 17.82 2.48
N LEU A 318 2.07 18.31 1.68
CA LEU A 318 2.22 18.38 0.23
C LEU A 318 3.35 19.34 -0.18
N ASP A 319 3.46 20.49 0.50
CA ASP A 319 4.55 21.45 0.29
C ASP A 319 5.92 20.84 0.66
N TYR A 320 5.99 20.09 1.76
CA TYR A 320 7.19 19.33 2.14
C TYR A 320 7.62 18.33 1.05
N TYR A 321 6.69 17.52 0.52
CA TYR A 321 7.01 16.58 -0.56
C TYR A 321 7.46 17.30 -1.83
N LYS A 322 6.86 18.45 -2.14
CA LYS A 322 7.25 19.27 -3.29
C LYS A 322 8.68 19.79 -3.17
N GLN A 323 9.06 20.29 -1.99
CA GLN A 323 10.38 20.87 -1.74
C GLN A 323 11.50 19.82 -1.64
N ASN A 324 11.19 18.60 -1.21
CA ASN A 324 12.18 17.54 -0.97
C ASN A 324 12.24 16.47 -2.07
N SER A 325 11.58 16.72 -3.22
CA SER A 325 11.42 15.81 -4.36
C SER A 325 12.72 15.42 -5.10
N ILE A 326 13.85 16.07 -4.79
CA ILE A 326 15.11 15.90 -5.52
C ILE A 326 16.02 14.82 -4.89
N ASN A 327 15.85 14.48 -3.60
CA ASN A 327 16.86 13.70 -2.89
C ASN A 327 16.50 12.24 -2.60
N PHE A 328 15.23 11.89 -2.31
CA PHE A 328 14.89 10.52 -1.85
C PHE A 328 13.47 10.02 -2.12
N TYR A 329 12.53 10.90 -2.48
CA TYR A 329 11.10 10.55 -2.59
C TYR A 329 10.61 10.86 -4.01
N PRO A 330 9.94 9.91 -4.71
CA PRO A 330 9.20 10.28 -5.91
C PRO A 330 8.14 11.31 -5.51
N THR A 331 8.06 12.42 -6.25
CA THR A 331 7.00 13.41 -6.07
C THR A 331 5.65 12.68 -6.13
N PRO A 332 4.77 12.84 -5.13
CA PRO A 332 3.43 12.29 -5.22
C PRO A 332 2.76 12.78 -6.49
N LYS A 333 2.11 11.87 -7.23
CA LYS A 333 1.36 12.21 -8.45
C LYS A 333 -0.10 12.50 -8.16
N MET A 334 -0.66 11.89 -7.11
CA MET A 334 -2.07 11.97 -6.78
C MET A 334 -2.30 11.79 -5.28
N VAL A 335 -3.39 12.37 -4.79
CA VAL A 335 -3.96 12.09 -3.47
C VAL A 335 -5.30 11.37 -3.64
N ILE A 336 -5.37 10.12 -3.21
CA ILE A 336 -6.61 9.39 -3.04
C ILE A 336 -7.19 9.79 -1.67
N TYR A 337 -8.39 10.32 -1.62
CA TYR A 337 -9.00 10.83 -0.39
C TYR A 337 -10.39 10.23 -0.18
N ASP A 338 -10.82 10.10 1.07
CA ASP A 338 -12.16 9.60 1.37
C ASP A 338 -13.26 10.52 0.81
N ALA A 339 -14.32 9.96 0.22
CA ALA A 339 -15.39 10.74 -0.38
C ALA A 339 -16.17 11.62 0.62
N PHE A 340 -16.22 11.28 1.92
CA PHE A 340 -16.83 12.13 2.97
C PHE A 340 -16.12 13.48 3.16
N MET A 341 -15.04 13.61 2.41
CA MET A 341 -14.01 14.58 2.55
C MET A 341 -13.80 15.23 1.15
N PRO A 342 -14.81 15.93 0.57
CA PRO A 342 -14.74 16.51 -0.78
C PRO A 342 -13.87 17.79 -0.90
N TRP A 343 -13.89 18.67 0.11
CA TRP A 343 -12.98 19.81 0.24
C TRP A 343 -11.46 19.55 0.15
N VAL A 344 -10.97 18.31 0.33
CA VAL A 344 -9.54 17.95 0.20
C VAL A 344 -9.09 18.12 -1.23
N LEU A 345 -9.97 17.89 -2.21
CA LEU A 345 -9.63 18.13 -3.62
C LEU A 345 -9.12 19.55 -3.85
N GLN A 346 -9.71 20.55 -3.18
CA GLN A 346 -9.26 21.94 -3.32
C GLN A 346 -7.86 22.16 -2.73
N VAL A 347 -7.54 21.51 -1.62
CA VAL A 347 -6.20 21.56 -1.01
C VAL A 347 -5.17 20.91 -1.93
N VAL A 348 -5.50 19.74 -2.47
CA VAL A 348 -4.66 18.94 -3.37
C VAL A 348 -4.39 19.69 -4.68
N LYS A 349 -5.43 20.24 -5.32
CA LYS A 349 -5.30 21.05 -6.54
C LYS A 349 -4.46 22.31 -6.33
N LYS A 350 -4.59 22.98 -5.18
CA LYS A 350 -3.75 24.15 -4.83
C LYS A 350 -2.27 23.80 -4.73
N SER A 351 -1.94 22.56 -4.35
CA SER A 351 -0.57 22.06 -4.33
C SER A 351 -0.07 21.58 -5.71
N GLY A 352 -0.93 21.61 -6.74
CA GLY A 352 -0.59 21.20 -8.12
C GLY A 352 -0.71 19.69 -8.37
N LEU A 353 -1.46 18.97 -7.53
CA LEU A 353 -1.68 17.53 -7.65
C LEU A 353 -3.11 17.22 -8.08
N GLU A 354 -3.31 16.01 -8.64
CA GLU A 354 -4.64 15.46 -8.87
C GLU A 354 -5.18 14.77 -7.62
N GLY A 355 -6.50 14.68 -7.51
CA GLY A 355 -7.18 13.96 -6.43
C GLY A 355 -8.23 13.00 -6.95
N ALA A 356 -8.40 11.87 -6.27
CA ALA A 356 -9.44 10.88 -6.57
C ALA A 356 -10.21 10.50 -5.30
N PRO A 357 -11.55 10.64 -5.27
CA PRO A 357 -12.35 10.26 -4.12
C PRO A 357 -12.49 8.74 -4.04
N PHE A 358 -12.48 8.22 -2.81
CA PHE A 358 -12.66 6.82 -2.48
C PHE A 358 -13.95 6.65 -1.67
N PHE A 359 -14.90 5.90 -2.21
CA PHE A 359 -16.18 5.62 -1.58
C PHE A 359 -16.12 4.30 -0.82
N THR A 360 -16.48 4.36 0.46
CA THR A 360 -16.54 3.22 1.40
C THR A 360 -17.96 2.67 1.58
N GLN A 361 -18.89 3.12 0.74
CA GLN A 361 -20.30 2.70 0.70
C GLN A 361 -20.61 1.99 -0.62
N SER A 362 -21.69 1.21 -0.66
CA SER A 362 -22.15 0.52 -1.87
C SER A 362 -22.53 1.48 -3.00
N CYS A 363 -22.43 1.04 -4.25
CA CYS A 363 -22.88 1.83 -5.40
C CYS A 363 -24.36 2.16 -5.31
N VAL A 364 -25.20 1.23 -4.85
CA VAL A 364 -26.64 1.43 -4.62
C VAL A 364 -26.87 2.61 -3.66
N VAL A 365 -26.20 2.62 -2.50
CA VAL A 365 -26.32 3.67 -1.49
C VAL A 365 -25.82 5.01 -2.03
N ASN A 366 -24.67 5.02 -2.70
CA ASN A 366 -24.11 6.23 -3.31
C ASN A 366 -25.05 6.82 -4.35
N SER A 367 -25.73 5.99 -5.15
CA SER A 367 -26.72 6.47 -6.11
C SER A 367 -27.94 7.10 -5.42
N ILE A 368 -28.44 6.53 -4.33
CA ILE A 368 -29.55 7.12 -3.55
C ILE A 368 -29.13 8.48 -2.99
N TYR A 369 -27.96 8.57 -2.36
CA TYR A 369 -27.47 9.85 -1.83
C TYR A 369 -27.19 10.88 -2.92
N TYR A 370 -26.74 10.47 -4.10
CA TYR A 370 -26.57 11.38 -5.23
C TYR A 370 -27.90 11.99 -5.68
N HIS A 371 -28.96 11.18 -5.80
CA HIS A 371 -30.29 11.69 -6.13
C HIS A 371 -30.88 12.56 -5.02
N ALA A 372 -30.58 12.26 -3.75
CA ALA A 372 -30.92 13.14 -2.64
C ALA A 372 -30.16 14.49 -2.72
N TYR A 373 -28.87 14.46 -3.06
CA TYR A 373 -28.02 15.64 -3.26
C TYR A 373 -28.51 16.53 -4.41
N LYS A 374 -28.95 15.94 -5.52
CA LYS A 374 -29.55 16.68 -6.66
C LYS A 374 -30.96 17.20 -6.35
N GLY A 375 -31.60 16.72 -5.28
CA GLY A 375 -32.97 17.09 -4.90
C GLY A 375 -34.06 16.23 -5.56
N ASP A 376 -33.70 15.29 -6.43
CA ASP A 376 -34.62 14.42 -7.19
C ASP A 376 -35.46 13.52 -6.27
N LEU A 377 -34.92 13.18 -5.10
CA LEU A 377 -35.57 12.26 -4.17
C LEU A 377 -36.72 12.89 -3.38
N ILE A 378 -36.64 14.20 -3.10
CA ILE A 378 -37.67 14.95 -2.36
C ILE A 378 -38.98 14.96 -3.17
N THR A 379 -38.89 15.07 -4.49
CA THR A 379 -40.06 15.00 -5.39
C THR A 379 -40.72 13.61 -5.37
N SER A 380 -39.93 12.54 -5.21
CA SER A 380 -40.42 11.15 -5.24
C SER A 380 -41.11 10.71 -3.94
N LEU A 381 -40.69 11.25 -2.79
CA LEU A 381 -41.27 10.92 -1.47
C LEU A 381 -42.60 11.63 -1.17
N SER A 382 -42.98 12.62 -1.98
CA SER A 382 -44.14 13.50 -1.71
C SER A 382 -45.52 12.90 -2.04
N GLY A 383 -45.64 11.57 -2.16
CA GLY A 383 -46.94 10.94 -2.50
C GLY A 383 -46.97 9.42 -2.69
N SER A 384 -45.91 8.67 -2.39
CA SER A 384 -45.88 7.19 -2.46
C SER A 384 -44.90 6.61 -1.44
N ASP A 385 -45.25 5.46 -0.84
CA ASP A 385 -44.35 4.67 0.02
C ASP A 385 -43.26 3.94 -0.79
N LEU A 386 -43.30 4.04 -2.13
CA LEU A 386 -42.38 3.41 -3.05
C LEU A 386 -41.59 4.46 -3.84
N VAL A 387 -40.26 4.30 -3.83
CA VAL A 387 -39.30 5.14 -4.55
C VAL A 387 -38.73 4.36 -5.72
N SER A 388 -38.79 4.98 -6.91
CA SER A 388 -38.17 4.45 -8.12
C SER A 388 -36.97 5.29 -8.49
N LEU A 389 -35.80 4.67 -8.62
CA LEU A 389 -34.59 5.35 -9.09
C LEU A 389 -34.12 4.78 -10.43
N PRO A 390 -33.78 5.64 -11.41
CA PRO A 390 -33.32 5.20 -12.73
C PRO A 390 -32.13 4.23 -12.66
N SER A 391 -31.26 4.41 -11.68
CA SER A 391 -30.04 3.64 -11.47
C SER A 391 -30.27 2.22 -10.92
N ILE A 392 -31.33 1.98 -10.15
CA ILE A 392 -31.57 0.73 -9.42
C ILE A 392 -32.56 -0.18 -10.19
N GLY A 393 -33.47 0.42 -10.95
CA GLY A 393 -34.44 -0.30 -11.79
C GLY A 393 -35.44 -1.17 -11.01
N SER A 394 -35.55 -0.98 -9.69
CA SER A 394 -36.49 -1.65 -8.79
C SER A 394 -37.14 -0.62 -7.87
N LEU A 395 -38.35 -0.91 -7.39
CA LEU A 395 -39.04 -0.09 -6.40
C LEU A 395 -38.46 -0.38 -5.00
N LEU A 396 -38.09 0.67 -4.29
CA LEU A 396 -37.63 0.65 -2.90
C LEU A 396 -38.73 1.17 -1.99
N ARG A 397 -38.92 0.56 -0.82
CA ARG A 397 -39.74 1.18 0.22
C ARG A 397 -38.96 2.29 0.91
N VAL A 398 -39.66 3.21 1.59
CA VAL A 398 -39.00 4.22 2.43
C VAL A 398 -38.06 3.57 3.47
N ASP A 399 -38.46 2.43 4.04
CA ASP A 399 -37.65 1.66 5.02
C ASP A 399 -36.47 0.88 4.40
N ASP A 400 -36.35 0.90 3.07
CA ASP A 400 -35.18 0.37 2.35
C ASP A 400 -34.17 1.48 2.01
N LEU A 401 -34.54 2.75 2.17
CA LEU A 401 -33.65 3.89 1.94
C LEU A 401 -32.70 4.07 3.12
N PRO A 402 -31.54 4.72 2.92
CA PRO A 402 -30.68 5.08 4.02
C PRO A 402 -31.42 6.00 5.01
N SER A 403 -31.19 5.83 6.32
CA SER A 403 -31.93 6.59 7.34
C SER A 403 -31.67 8.09 7.31
N PHE A 404 -30.53 8.53 6.79
CA PHE A 404 -30.27 9.96 6.52
C PHE A 404 -31.16 10.56 5.42
N VAL A 405 -31.85 9.72 4.67
CA VAL A 405 -32.76 10.08 3.60
C VAL A 405 -34.22 9.85 4.00
N SER A 406 -34.52 8.69 4.59
CA SER A 406 -35.89 8.37 5.03
C SER A 406 -36.30 9.10 6.30
N THR A 407 -35.37 9.33 7.23
CA THR A 407 -35.62 9.99 8.52
C THR A 407 -34.52 11.03 8.86
N PRO A 408 -34.28 12.04 8.00
CA PRO A 408 -33.18 13.00 8.17
C PRO A 408 -33.25 13.79 9.48
N SER A 409 -34.46 14.00 10.02
CA SER A 409 -34.71 14.76 11.26
C SER A 409 -34.16 14.10 12.53
N LEU A 410 -33.79 12.81 12.48
CA LEU A 410 -33.17 12.10 13.60
C LEU A 410 -31.67 12.42 13.74
N TYR A 411 -31.07 13.13 12.78
CA TYR A 411 -29.64 13.37 12.70
C TYR A 411 -29.30 14.86 12.76
N ALA A 412 -28.10 15.17 13.23
CA ALA A 412 -27.57 16.52 13.11
C ALA A 412 -27.44 16.90 11.63
N ASN A 413 -27.96 18.07 11.24
CA ASN A 413 -27.92 18.56 9.85
C ASN A 413 -26.50 18.54 9.25
N ALA A 414 -25.48 18.80 10.07
CA ALA A 414 -24.09 18.76 9.65
C ALA A 414 -23.65 17.35 9.16
N LEU A 415 -24.16 16.26 9.76
CA LEU A 415 -23.86 14.89 9.32
C LEU A 415 -24.55 14.56 7.99
N VAL A 416 -25.83 14.92 7.86
CA VAL A 416 -26.57 14.77 6.60
C VAL A 416 -25.83 15.50 5.49
N LYS A 417 -25.37 16.73 5.78
CA LYS A 417 -24.60 17.53 4.83
C LYS A 417 -23.28 16.89 4.42
N VAL A 418 -22.50 16.33 5.35
CA VAL A 418 -21.25 15.60 5.01
C VAL A 418 -21.51 14.48 4.01
N LEU A 419 -22.60 13.73 4.20
CA LEU A 419 -22.97 12.62 3.32
C LEU A 419 -23.50 13.05 1.96
N LEU A 420 -24.20 14.18 1.87
CA LEU A 420 -24.66 14.67 0.57
C LEU A 420 -23.55 15.42 -0.18
N ASP A 421 -22.68 16.14 0.53
CA ASP A 421 -21.59 16.92 -0.06
C ASP A 421 -20.48 16.03 -0.63
N GLN A 422 -20.44 14.73 -0.35
CA GLN A 422 -19.46 13.79 -0.94
C GLN A 422 -19.49 13.78 -2.48
N PHE A 423 -20.58 14.23 -3.10
CA PHE A 423 -20.74 14.33 -4.56
C PHE A 423 -20.39 15.72 -5.13
N SER A 424 -20.10 16.70 -4.28
CA SER A 424 -19.98 18.13 -4.65
C SER A 424 -18.82 18.45 -5.59
N ASN A 425 -17.85 17.55 -5.72
CA ASN A 425 -16.62 17.76 -6.48
C ASN A 425 -16.37 16.68 -7.56
N LEU A 426 -17.37 15.84 -7.87
CA LEU A 426 -17.16 14.72 -8.80
C LEU A 426 -16.97 15.15 -10.26
N GLU A 427 -17.50 16.32 -10.64
CA GLU A 427 -17.27 16.89 -11.98
C GLU A 427 -15.83 17.38 -12.17
N GLU A 428 -15.06 17.47 -11.07
CA GLU A 428 -13.72 18.04 -11.03
C GLU A 428 -12.60 16.98 -10.99
N VAL A 429 -12.93 15.68 -10.99
CA VAL A 429 -11.99 14.56 -10.83
C VAL A 429 -11.97 13.66 -12.06
N ASN A 430 -10.79 13.10 -12.36
CA ASN A 430 -10.57 12.26 -13.54
C ASN A 430 -10.90 10.78 -13.30
N CYS A 431 -11.04 10.37 -12.04
CA CYS A 431 -11.47 9.04 -11.63
C CYS A 431 -12.00 9.06 -10.19
N LEU A 432 -12.80 8.07 -9.85
CA LEU A 432 -13.22 7.78 -8.48
C LEU A 432 -13.18 6.29 -8.21
N PHE A 433 -12.93 5.91 -6.96
CA PHE A 433 -12.86 4.52 -6.52
C PHE A 433 -14.05 4.17 -5.66
N VAL A 434 -14.61 2.97 -5.86
CA VAL A 434 -15.66 2.43 -4.99
C VAL A 434 -15.21 1.07 -4.48
N ASN A 435 -15.26 0.89 -3.16
CA ASN A 435 -15.02 -0.40 -2.52
C ASN A 435 -16.20 -1.35 -2.77
N THR A 436 -16.28 -1.87 -3.98
CA THR A 436 -17.25 -2.90 -4.41
C THR A 436 -16.69 -3.62 -5.64
N MET A 437 -17.37 -4.66 -6.10
CA MET A 437 -17.09 -5.36 -7.36
C MET A 437 -18.25 -5.14 -8.33
N ASP A 438 -17.93 -4.97 -9.62
CA ASP A 438 -18.92 -4.66 -10.66
C ASP A 438 -20.07 -5.67 -10.70
N VAL A 439 -19.78 -6.96 -10.67
CA VAL A 439 -20.77 -8.05 -10.74
C VAL A 439 -21.80 -8.02 -9.60
N LEU A 440 -21.46 -7.44 -8.44
CA LEU A 440 -22.35 -7.35 -7.29
C LEU A 440 -23.45 -6.28 -7.48
N GLU A 441 -23.15 -5.22 -8.25
CA GLU A 441 -23.98 -4.02 -8.37
C GLU A 441 -24.06 -3.50 -9.83
N ILE A 442 -23.94 -4.40 -10.82
CA ILE A 442 -23.63 -4.06 -12.22
C ILE A 442 -24.53 -2.99 -12.83
N LYS A 443 -25.85 -3.03 -12.57
CA LYS A 443 -26.79 -2.03 -13.09
C LYS A 443 -26.49 -0.62 -12.59
N VAL A 444 -26.19 -0.49 -11.30
CA VAL A 444 -25.87 0.81 -10.69
C VAL A 444 -24.48 1.25 -11.11
N VAL A 445 -23.52 0.31 -11.19
CA VAL A 445 -22.16 0.58 -11.67
C VAL A 445 -22.18 1.09 -13.10
N ASP A 446 -22.95 0.49 -14.01
CA ASP A 446 -23.11 0.94 -15.40
C ASP A 446 -23.71 2.35 -15.46
N TRP A 447 -24.73 2.62 -14.63
CA TRP A 447 -25.29 3.96 -14.53
C TRP A 447 -24.24 4.96 -14.01
N MET A 448 -23.50 4.65 -12.94
CA MET A 448 -22.45 5.53 -12.41
C MET A 448 -21.32 5.74 -13.44
N ALA A 449 -20.94 4.70 -14.20
CA ALA A 449 -19.92 4.77 -15.24
C ALA A 449 -20.33 5.66 -16.44
N SER A 450 -21.65 5.83 -16.67
CA SER A 450 -22.16 6.79 -17.64
C SER A 450 -22.03 8.26 -17.19
N GLN A 451 -21.85 8.48 -15.89
CA GLN A 451 -21.72 9.81 -15.29
C GLN A 451 -20.26 10.17 -14.99
N TRP A 452 -19.46 9.19 -14.54
CA TRP A 452 -18.10 9.39 -14.04
C TRP A 452 -17.16 8.26 -14.45
N ALA A 453 -15.85 8.52 -14.40
CA ALA A 453 -14.82 7.50 -14.56
C ALA A 453 -14.69 6.64 -13.28
N VAL A 454 -15.70 5.82 -13.02
CA VAL A 454 -15.79 4.95 -11.84
C VAL A 454 -14.87 3.73 -11.97
N LYS A 455 -14.20 3.40 -10.87
CA LYS A 455 -13.40 2.19 -10.71
C LYS A 455 -13.88 1.39 -9.50
N THR A 456 -14.52 0.25 -9.75
CA THR A 456 -14.79 -0.75 -8.72
C THR A 456 -13.49 -1.51 -8.43
N ILE A 457 -13.02 -1.42 -7.20
CA ILE A 457 -11.69 -1.93 -6.78
C ILE A 457 -11.77 -2.89 -5.60
N GLY A 458 -12.99 -3.24 -5.21
CA GLY A 458 -13.28 -4.03 -4.02
C GLY A 458 -13.57 -5.50 -4.33
N PRO A 459 -13.74 -6.30 -3.26
CA PRO A 459 -13.75 -5.86 -1.87
C PRO A 459 -12.33 -5.62 -1.34
N CYS A 460 -12.14 -4.51 -0.64
CA CYS A 460 -10.88 -4.15 0.02
C CYS A 460 -10.73 -4.88 1.36
N ILE A 461 -10.64 -6.21 1.31
CA ILE A 461 -10.34 -7.08 2.44
C ILE A 461 -8.96 -7.74 2.23
N PRO A 462 -8.33 -8.28 3.29
CA PRO A 462 -7.00 -8.88 3.20
C PRO A 462 -6.92 -9.99 2.15
N SER A 463 -5.83 -9.98 1.37
CA SER A 463 -5.61 -10.86 0.22
C SER A 463 -5.72 -12.34 0.56
N MET A 464 -5.35 -12.75 1.78
CA MET A 464 -5.48 -14.14 2.24
C MET A 464 -6.91 -14.71 2.09
N TYR A 465 -7.94 -13.86 2.20
CA TYR A 465 -9.35 -14.27 2.11
C TYR A 465 -9.91 -14.19 0.68
N LEU A 466 -9.12 -13.75 -0.28
CA LEU A 466 -9.50 -13.54 -1.67
C LEU A 466 -8.63 -14.37 -2.61
N ASP A 467 -7.60 -13.74 -3.18
CA ASP A 467 -6.73 -14.24 -4.23
C ASP A 467 -5.38 -14.76 -3.71
N LYS A 468 -5.08 -14.56 -2.42
CA LYS A 468 -3.88 -15.06 -1.71
C LYS A 468 -2.56 -14.64 -2.35
N ARG A 469 -2.54 -13.54 -3.09
CA ARG A 469 -1.32 -13.01 -3.73
C ARG A 469 -0.40 -12.29 -2.75
N LEU A 470 -0.91 -11.87 -1.59
CA LEU A 470 -0.11 -11.32 -0.48
C LEU A 470 -0.15 -12.33 0.67
N GLU A 471 0.92 -13.13 0.81
CA GLU A 471 0.97 -14.30 1.70
C GLU A 471 0.79 -13.95 3.19
N ASP A 472 1.21 -12.74 3.61
CA ASP A 472 1.14 -12.28 4.99
C ASP A 472 -0.02 -11.31 5.28
N ASP A 473 -0.81 -10.96 4.26
CA ASP A 473 -1.98 -10.07 4.41
C ASP A 473 -3.20 -10.83 4.94
N LYS A 474 -3.17 -11.13 6.24
CA LYS A 474 -4.19 -11.90 6.98
C LYS A 474 -5.09 -11.05 7.86
N ASP A 475 -4.70 -9.81 8.12
CA ASP A 475 -5.44 -8.85 8.92
C ASP A 475 -5.47 -7.46 8.25
N TYR A 476 -6.35 -6.58 8.74
CA TYR A 476 -6.50 -5.24 8.17
C TYR A 476 -5.28 -4.32 8.40
N GLY A 477 -4.37 -4.66 9.31
CA GLY A 477 -3.18 -3.89 9.66
C GLY A 477 -3.40 -2.82 10.74
N LEU A 478 -4.64 -2.41 11.00
CA LEU A 478 -4.98 -1.38 11.99
C LEU A 478 -6.21 -1.79 12.82
N SER A 479 -6.07 -1.78 14.14
CA SER A 479 -7.19 -2.03 15.07
C SER A 479 -7.14 -1.10 16.28
N LEU A 480 -8.32 -0.59 16.68
CA LEU A 480 -8.50 0.14 17.94
C LEU A 480 -8.80 -0.79 19.12
N PHE A 481 -9.18 -2.03 18.86
CA PHE A 481 -9.62 -2.99 19.87
C PHE A 481 -8.75 -4.24 19.83
N LYS A 482 -8.35 -4.74 21.01
CA LYS A 482 -7.58 -5.97 21.11
C LYS A 482 -8.50 -7.17 20.91
N ALA A 483 -8.31 -7.91 19.82
CA ALA A 483 -9.07 -9.12 19.54
C ALA A 483 -8.72 -10.26 20.52
N GLN A 484 -9.73 -11.04 20.91
CA GLN A 484 -9.57 -12.27 21.68
C GLN A 484 -9.41 -13.49 20.76
N THR A 485 -8.42 -13.45 19.87
CA THR A 485 -8.22 -14.41 18.77
C THR A 485 -8.19 -15.86 19.25
N ASP A 486 -7.25 -16.21 20.14
CA ASP A 486 -7.11 -17.59 20.62
C ASP A 486 -8.41 -18.15 21.23
N ALA A 487 -9.10 -17.34 22.03
CA ALA A 487 -10.36 -17.74 22.65
C ALA A 487 -11.46 -17.98 21.62
N CYS A 488 -11.53 -17.17 20.56
CA CYS A 488 -12.51 -17.33 19.49
C CYS A 488 -12.21 -18.59 18.67
N ILE A 489 -10.99 -18.74 18.18
CA ILE A 489 -10.62 -19.82 17.25
C ILE A 489 -10.66 -21.18 17.94
N GLN A 490 -10.08 -21.32 19.13
CA GLN A 490 -10.12 -22.60 19.88
C GLN A 490 -11.55 -23.04 20.22
N TRP A 491 -12.44 -22.08 20.50
CA TRP A 491 -13.83 -22.40 20.78
C TRP A 491 -14.58 -22.85 19.52
N LEU A 492 -14.29 -22.23 18.37
CA LEU A 492 -14.87 -22.58 17.07
C LEU A 492 -14.37 -23.93 16.55
N ASP A 493 -13.09 -24.26 16.73
CA ASP A 493 -12.48 -25.55 16.35
C ASP A 493 -13.20 -26.75 17.00
N ALA A 494 -13.79 -26.54 18.18
CA ALA A 494 -14.53 -27.56 18.92
C ALA A 494 -16.01 -27.68 18.51
N ARG A 495 -16.42 -27.09 17.37
CA ARG A 495 -17.82 -27.10 16.90
C ARG A 495 -17.92 -27.75 15.52
N GLU A 496 -19.06 -28.37 15.26
CA GLU A 496 -19.38 -28.95 13.96
C GLU A 496 -19.49 -27.86 12.88
N SER A 497 -19.22 -28.22 11.62
CA SER A 497 -19.35 -27.29 10.50
C SER A 497 -20.75 -26.71 10.38
N ALA A 498 -20.85 -25.42 10.05
CA ALA A 498 -22.10 -24.69 9.88
C ALA A 498 -23.09 -24.77 11.07
N SER A 499 -22.58 -24.92 12.30
CA SER A 499 -23.39 -25.06 13.52
C SER A 499 -23.46 -23.80 14.39
N VAL A 500 -22.60 -22.82 14.14
CA VAL A 500 -22.44 -21.61 14.96
C VAL A 500 -23.14 -20.41 14.33
N VAL A 501 -23.79 -19.60 15.17
CA VAL A 501 -24.29 -18.26 14.85
C VAL A 501 -23.27 -17.22 15.34
N TYR A 502 -22.74 -16.40 14.46
CA TYR A 502 -21.91 -15.25 14.83
C TYR A 502 -22.79 -14.00 14.90
N ILE A 503 -22.61 -13.17 15.94
CA ILE A 503 -23.37 -11.93 16.13
C ILE A 503 -22.42 -10.76 16.35
N SER A 504 -22.52 -9.73 15.51
CA SER A 504 -21.78 -8.48 15.64
C SER A 504 -22.57 -7.29 15.09
N MET A 505 -22.70 -6.24 15.91
CA MET A 505 -23.43 -5.00 15.57
C MET A 505 -22.49 -3.85 15.17
N GLY A 506 -21.26 -4.17 14.80
CA GLY A 506 -20.26 -3.18 14.40
C GLY A 506 -19.70 -2.35 15.56
N SER A 507 -18.92 -1.33 15.22
CA SER A 507 -18.20 -0.49 16.18
C SER A 507 -19.00 0.69 16.72
N LEU A 508 -20.00 1.18 15.96
CA LEU A 508 -20.73 2.41 16.28
C LEU A 508 -22.13 2.20 16.85
N ALA A 509 -22.83 1.13 16.46
CA ALA A 509 -24.18 0.89 16.99
C ALA A 509 -24.13 0.48 18.47
N SER A 510 -24.98 1.09 19.31
CA SER A 510 -25.17 0.72 20.71
C SER A 510 -26.63 0.30 20.90
N LEU A 511 -26.84 -0.93 21.37
CA LEU A 511 -28.18 -1.47 21.59
C LEU A 511 -28.69 -1.09 22.99
N GLY A 512 -30.01 -0.89 23.10
CA GLY A 512 -30.68 -0.73 24.39
C GLY A 512 -30.60 -2.02 25.22
N GLY A 513 -30.70 -1.89 26.55
CA GLY A 513 -30.66 -3.05 27.45
C GLY A 513 -31.79 -4.05 27.17
N GLU A 514 -33.00 -3.57 26.92
CA GLU A 514 -34.14 -4.43 26.56
C GLU A 514 -33.89 -5.19 25.25
N GLN A 515 -33.26 -4.54 24.26
CA GLN A 515 -32.92 -5.19 22.99
C GLN A 515 -31.86 -6.29 23.17
N MET A 516 -30.86 -6.05 24.03
CA MET A 516 -29.84 -7.06 24.39
C MET A 516 -30.49 -8.28 25.06
N VAL A 517 -31.49 -8.06 25.91
CA VAL A 517 -32.25 -9.15 26.57
C VAL A 517 -33.03 -9.99 25.56
N GLU A 518 -33.72 -9.38 24.59
CA GLU A 518 -34.44 -10.14 23.56
C GLU A 518 -33.50 -10.89 22.61
N ILE A 519 -32.35 -10.32 22.25
CA ILE A 519 -31.33 -11.05 21.48
C ILE A 519 -30.84 -12.27 22.27
N ALA A 520 -30.54 -12.11 23.56
CA ALA A 520 -30.09 -13.20 24.42
C ALA A 520 -31.11 -14.35 24.48
N LYS A 521 -32.40 -14.01 24.67
CA LYS A 521 -33.51 -14.99 24.64
C LYS A 521 -33.66 -15.67 23.29
N GLY A 522 -33.55 -14.92 22.19
CA GLY A 522 -33.64 -15.47 20.83
C GLY A 522 -32.52 -16.47 20.55
N LEU A 523 -31.30 -16.18 21.00
CA LEU A 523 -30.16 -17.11 20.92
C LEU A 523 -30.41 -18.39 21.72
N GLU A 524 -30.92 -18.28 22.96
CA GLU A 524 -31.28 -19.46 23.77
C GLU A 524 -32.35 -20.32 23.09
N LYS A 525 -33.43 -19.68 22.59
CA LYS A 525 -34.54 -20.37 21.88
C LYS A 525 -34.07 -21.06 20.61
N SER A 526 -33.13 -20.46 19.87
CA SER A 526 -32.57 -21.04 18.63
C SER A 526 -31.86 -22.37 18.87
N ASN A 527 -31.43 -22.62 20.11
CA ASN A 527 -30.70 -23.82 20.53
C ASN A 527 -29.38 -24.05 19.77
N LYS A 528 -28.88 -23.06 19.02
CA LYS A 528 -27.61 -23.09 18.27
C LYS A 528 -26.42 -22.74 19.15
N PHE A 529 -25.22 -23.12 18.71
CA PHE A 529 -24.00 -22.55 19.25
C PHE A 529 -23.89 -21.09 18.79
N PHE A 530 -23.37 -20.19 19.63
CA PHE A 530 -23.21 -18.80 19.23
C PHE A 530 -21.90 -18.16 19.70
N LEU A 531 -21.37 -17.25 18.89
CA LEU A 531 -20.28 -16.35 19.25
C LEU A 531 -20.82 -14.92 19.14
N TRP A 532 -20.91 -14.22 20.26
CA TRP A 532 -21.47 -12.87 20.31
C TRP A 532 -20.43 -11.84 20.77
N VAL A 533 -20.19 -10.85 19.92
CA VAL A 533 -19.36 -9.68 20.25
C VAL A 533 -20.18 -8.66 21.03
N VAL A 534 -19.84 -8.46 22.31
CA VAL A 534 -20.45 -7.48 23.21
C VAL A 534 -19.35 -6.59 23.79
N ARG A 535 -19.28 -5.34 23.34
CA ARG A 535 -18.23 -4.40 23.78
C ARG A 535 -18.22 -4.26 25.30
N ALA A 536 -17.05 -4.02 25.88
CA ALA A 536 -16.86 -3.96 27.33
C ALA A 536 -17.84 -3.00 28.05
N LEU A 537 -18.11 -1.84 27.44
CA LEU A 537 -19.05 -0.84 27.98
C LEU A 537 -20.53 -1.27 27.91
N GLU A 538 -20.83 -2.33 27.17
CA GLU A 538 -22.18 -2.86 26.91
C GLU A 538 -22.45 -4.15 27.70
N GLU A 539 -21.43 -4.75 28.34
CA GLU A 539 -21.59 -6.02 29.07
C GLU A 539 -22.61 -5.94 30.19
N SER A 540 -22.72 -4.78 30.86
CA SER A 540 -23.70 -4.53 31.92
C SER A 540 -25.16 -4.59 31.46
N LYS A 541 -25.40 -4.53 30.14
CA LYS A 541 -26.73 -4.63 29.53
C LYS A 541 -27.17 -6.08 29.28
N LEU A 542 -26.27 -7.05 29.42
CA LEU A 542 -26.62 -8.46 29.28
C LEU A 542 -27.53 -8.93 30.43
N PRO A 543 -28.38 -9.95 30.20
CA PRO A 543 -29.15 -10.54 31.29
C PRO A 543 -28.24 -11.07 32.41
N LEU A 544 -28.74 -11.04 33.65
CA LEU A 544 -28.01 -11.52 34.83
C LEU A 544 -27.54 -12.97 34.68
N ASN A 545 -26.23 -13.14 34.86
CA ASN A 545 -25.48 -14.39 34.74
C ASN A 545 -25.60 -15.09 33.38
N PHE A 546 -25.88 -14.33 32.30
CA PHE A 546 -26.07 -14.91 30.97
C PHE A 546 -24.81 -15.63 30.47
N LYS A 547 -23.64 -15.00 30.63
CA LYS A 547 -22.35 -15.56 30.19
C LYS A 547 -22.04 -16.90 30.85
N GLU A 548 -22.30 -17.03 32.15
CA GLU A 548 -22.10 -18.27 32.90
C GLU A 548 -23.12 -19.34 32.48
N LYS A 549 -24.40 -18.97 32.39
CA LYS A 549 -25.52 -19.86 32.02
C LYS A 549 -25.34 -20.48 30.64
N THR A 550 -24.82 -19.71 29.68
CA THR A 550 -24.65 -20.17 28.30
C THR A 550 -23.25 -20.66 28.00
N SER A 551 -22.34 -20.78 28.97
CA SER A 551 -20.93 -21.12 28.74
C SER A 551 -20.68 -22.43 27.97
N ASN A 552 -21.63 -23.38 28.02
CA ASN A 552 -21.59 -24.62 27.25
C ASN A 552 -22.02 -24.48 25.77
N LYS A 553 -22.72 -23.38 25.42
CA LYS A 553 -23.28 -23.14 24.08
C LYS A 553 -22.81 -21.86 23.40
N GLY A 554 -22.43 -20.86 24.18
CA GLY A 554 -22.16 -19.51 23.76
C GLY A 554 -20.78 -19.05 24.19
N LEU A 555 -20.10 -18.33 23.30
CA LEU A 555 -18.91 -17.55 23.62
C LEU A 555 -19.25 -16.06 23.50
N ILE A 556 -19.08 -15.31 24.59
CA ILE A 556 -19.25 -13.85 24.61
C ILE A 556 -17.89 -13.20 24.79
N VAL A 557 -17.50 -12.37 23.82
CA VAL A 557 -16.21 -11.68 23.76
C VAL A 557 -16.42 -10.19 23.50
N ASN A 558 -15.45 -9.37 23.90
CA ASN A 558 -15.51 -7.92 23.70
C ASN A 558 -15.10 -7.49 22.30
N TRP A 559 -14.21 -8.28 21.68
CA TRP A 559 -13.77 -8.10 20.30
C TRP A 559 -13.22 -9.43 19.75
N CYS A 560 -13.42 -9.69 18.45
CA CYS A 560 -12.97 -10.92 17.79
C CYS A 560 -12.23 -10.63 16.48
N PRO A 561 -11.41 -11.57 15.98
CA PRO A 561 -10.86 -11.50 14.63
C PRO A 561 -11.95 -11.82 13.60
N GLN A 562 -12.79 -10.83 13.27
CA GLN A 562 -14.04 -11.04 12.52
C GLN A 562 -13.82 -11.82 11.19
N LEU A 563 -12.80 -11.49 10.40
CA LEU A 563 -12.49 -12.22 9.16
C LEU A 563 -12.15 -13.70 9.40
N GLU A 564 -11.36 -14.01 10.42
CA GLU A 564 -11.04 -15.40 10.78
C GLU A 564 -12.29 -16.15 11.25
N VAL A 565 -13.13 -15.51 12.07
CA VAL A 565 -14.43 -16.07 12.51
C VAL A 565 -15.34 -16.33 11.32
N LEU A 566 -15.45 -15.37 10.38
CA LEU A 566 -16.25 -15.49 9.17
C LEU A 566 -15.72 -16.58 8.22
N ALA A 567 -14.41 -16.79 8.18
CA ALA A 567 -13.78 -17.82 7.35
C ALA A 567 -13.84 -19.23 7.98
N HIS A 568 -14.19 -19.33 9.26
CA HIS A 568 -14.16 -20.59 10.00
C HIS A 568 -15.28 -21.55 9.59
N SER A 569 -14.96 -22.83 9.40
CA SER A 569 -15.91 -23.85 8.91
C SER A 569 -17.13 -24.09 9.82
N ALA A 570 -16.97 -23.89 11.14
CA ALA A 570 -18.05 -23.99 12.11
C ALA A 570 -19.15 -22.92 11.94
N LEU A 571 -18.84 -21.80 11.27
CA LEU A 571 -19.80 -20.73 11.09
C LEU A 571 -20.92 -21.14 10.12
N GLY A 572 -22.17 -21.03 10.56
CA GLY A 572 -23.34 -21.30 9.74
C GLY A 572 -24.17 -20.07 9.38
N CYS A 573 -24.13 -19.01 10.20
CA CYS A 573 -24.90 -17.79 9.99
C CYS A 573 -24.25 -16.57 10.67
N PHE A 574 -24.32 -15.40 10.05
CA PHE A 574 -23.91 -14.12 10.62
C PHE A 574 -25.11 -13.19 10.85
N VAL A 575 -25.43 -12.91 12.12
CA VAL A 575 -26.39 -11.88 12.51
C VAL A 575 -25.66 -10.54 12.54
N THR A 576 -26.07 -9.63 11.64
CA THR A 576 -25.31 -8.42 11.33
C THR A 576 -26.19 -7.19 11.24
N HIS A 577 -25.63 -6.06 11.69
CA HIS A 577 -26.17 -4.73 11.43
C HIS A 577 -26.10 -4.28 9.97
N CYS A 578 -25.52 -5.08 9.06
CA CYS A 578 -25.45 -4.77 7.62
C CYS A 578 -24.57 -3.55 7.25
N GLY A 579 -23.56 -3.23 8.07
CA GLY A 579 -22.51 -2.30 7.67
C GLY A 579 -21.78 -2.79 6.41
N TRP A 580 -21.38 -1.87 5.53
CA TRP A 580 -20.87 -2.24 4.20
C TRP A 580 -19.65 -3.17 4.23
N ASN A 581 -18.64 -2.87 5.05
CA ASN A 581 -17.46 -3.72 5.15
C ASN A 581 -17.79 -5.13 5.65
N SER A 582 -18.58 -5.27 6.72
CA SER A 582 -18.97 -6.59 7.23
C SER A 582 -19.85 -7.36 6.25
N THR A 583 -20.62 -6.65 5.44
CA THR A 583 -21.40 -7.23 4.34
C THR A 583 -20.47 -7.78 3.25
N LEU A 584 -19.46 -7.00 2.84
CA LEU A 584 -18.46 -7.45 1.87
C LEU A 584 -17.65 -8.64 2.40
N GLU A 585 -17.24 -8.65 3.68
CA GLU A 585 -16.54 -9.78 4.30
C GLU A 585 -17.40 -11.06 4.24
N ALA A 586 -18.66 -10.97 4.65
CA ALA A 586 -19.58 -12.11 4.63
C ALA A 586 -19.84 -12.63 3.21
N VAL A 587 -20.08 -11.73 2.26
CA VAL A 587 -20.26 -12.08 0.84
C VAL A 587 -19.00 -12.74 0.27
N SER A 588 -17.83 -12.18 0.55
CA SER A 588 -16.54 -12.70 0.08
C SER A 588 -16.22 -14.09 0.64
N LEU A 589 -16.67 -14.38 1.87
CA LEU A 589 -16.40 -15.65 2.54
C LEU A 589 -17.53 -16.68 2.35
N GLY A 590 -18.64 -16.27 1.73
CA GLY A 590 -19.79 -17.11 1.42
C GLY A 590 -20.65 -17.43 2.65
N VAL A 591 -20.76 -16.46 3.56
CA VAL A 591 -21.47 -16.60 4.84
C VAL A 591 -22.91 -16.12 4.70
N PRO A 592 -23.91 -16.99 4.98
CA PRO A 592 -25.30 -16.59 5.09
C PRO A 592 -25.56 -15.56 6.19
N MET A 593 -26.50 -14.63 5.97
CA MET A 593 -26.75 -13.52 6.88
C MET A 593 -28.18 -13.47 7.43
N VAL A 594 -28.31 -13.07 8.70
CA VAL A 594 -29.53 -12.52 9.28
C VAL A 594 -29.31 -11.02 9.43
N ALA A 595 -30.00 -10.25 8.60
CA ALA A 595 -29.89 -8.81 8.51
C ALA A 595 -30.76 -8.12 9.57
N PHE A 596 -30.11 -7.37 10.48
CA PHE A 596 -30.75 -6.54 11.49
C PHE A 596 -30.21 -5.10 11.41
N PRO A 597 -30.56 -4.34 10.34
CA PRO A 597 -30.05 -2.99 10.13
C PRO A 597 -30.51 -2.03 11.23
N GLN A 598 -29.68 -1.07 11.60
CA GLN A 598 -29.94 -0.12 12.69
C GLN A 598 -30.15 1.32 12.18
N TRP A 599 -29.26 1.82 11.32
CA TRP A 599 -29.27 3.21 10.81
C TRP A 599 -28.36 3.35 9.58
N THR A 600 -28.12 4.58 9.10
CA THR A 600 -27.34 4.91 7.90
C THR A 600 -27.81 4.16 6.65
N ASP A 601 -26.87 3.69 5.86
CA ASP A 601 -26.95 2.86 4.66
C ASP A 601 -27.33 1.40 4.95
N GLN A 602 -27.38 0.98 6.21
CA GLN A 602 -27.62 -0.42 6.59
C GLN A 602 -28.97 -0.97 6.10
N PRO A 603 -30.10 -0.22 6.15
CA PRO A 603 -31.38 -0.71 5.61
C PRO A 603 -31.30 -1.04 4.11
N THR A 604 -30.58 -0.21 3.34
CA THR A 604 -30.35 -0.45 1.92
C THR A 604 -29.45 -1.66 1.69
N ASN A 605 -28.39 -1.82 2.48
CA ASN A 605 -27.55 -3.01 2.41
C ASN A 605 -28.34 -4.29 2.76
N ALA A 606 -29.23 -4.23 3.76
CA ALA A 606 -30.13 -5.33 4.10
C ALA A 606 -31.09 -5.68 2.94
N LYS A 607 -31.64 -4.68 2.24
CA LYS A 607 -32.42 -4.89 1.02
C LYS A 607 -31.62 -5.64 -0.05
N CYS A 608 -30.35 -5.31 -0.22
CA CYS A 608 -29.47 -6.01 -1.16
C CYS A 608 -29.20 -7.46 -0.76
N ILE A 609 -28.93 -7.71 0.52
CA ILE A 609 -28.71 -9.06 1.06
C ILE A 609 -29.91 -9.98 0.78
N VAL A 610 -31.13 -9.49 1.01
CA VAL A 610 -32.34 -10.31 0.90
C VAL A 610 -32.83 -10.44 -0.53
N ASP A 611 -32.91 -9.33 -1.28
CA ASP A 611 -33.67 -9.30 -2.53
C ASP A 611 -32.80 -9.43 -3.77
N PHE A 612 -31.62 -8.79 -3.78
CA PHE A 612 -30.73 -8.81 -4.94
C PHE A 612 -29.78 -10.00 -4.92
N TRP A 613 -29.11 -10.22 -3.80
CA TRP A 613 -28.11 -11.30 -3.69
C TRP A 613 -28.68 -12.59 -3.13
N ARG A 614 -29.78 -12.49 -2.37
CA ARG A 614 -30.52 -13.62 -1.79
C ARG A 614 -29.62 -14.51 -0.91
N THR A 615 -28.74 -13.85 -0.15
CA THR A 615 -27.76 -14.47 0.76
C THR A 615 -28.19 -14.40 2.23
N GLY A 616 -29.41 -13.96 2.51
CA GLY A 616 -29.90 -13.86 3.87
C GLY A 616 -31.39 -13.52 3.96
N VAL A 617 -31.83 -13.28 5.20
CA VAL A 617 -33.17 -12.80 5.54
C VAL A 617 -33.05 -11.54 6.39
N ARG A 618 -34.05 -10.66 6.34
CA ARG A 618 -34.12 -9.46 7.19
C ARG A 618 -35.11 -9.72 8.32
N VAL A 619 -34.68 -9.50 9.55
CA VAL A 619 -35.55 -9.63 10.73
C VAL A 619 -36.69 -8.63 10.66
N LYS A 620 -37.85 -9.03 11.14
CA LYS A 620 -38.98 -8.11 11.36
C LYS A 620 -38.80 -7.38 12.70
N VAL A 621 -39.12 -6.10 12.68
CA VAL A 621 -39.10 -5.24 13.87
C VAL A 621 -40.43 -4.54 13.99
N ASP A 622 -40.75 -4.07 15.20
CA ASP A 622 -41.91 -3.20 15.39
C ASP A 622 -41.65 -1.77 14.89
N ASP A 623 -42.64 -0.89 15.02
CA ASP A 623 -42.57 0.51 14.59
C ASP A 623 -41.47 1.33 15.30
N GLN A 624 -40.92 0.83 16.41
CA GLN A 624 -39.80 1.44 17.13
C GLN A 624 -38.45 0.81 16.77
N GLY A 625 -38.42 -0.11 15.80
CA GLY A 625 -37.21 -0.84 15.40
C GLY A 625 -36.81 -1.95 16.39
N PHE A 626 -37.71 -2.34 17.31
CA PHE A 626 -37.42 -3.35 18.30
C PHE A 626 -37.57 -4.77 17.74
N LEU A 627 -36.57 -5.61 17.97
CA LEU A 627 -36.53 -7.02 17.55
C LEU A 627 -36.91 -7.94 18.72
N ASN A 628 -37.98 -8.72 18.54
CA ASN A 628 -38.41 -9.76 19.47
C ASN A 628 -37.56 -11.04 19.33
N SER A 629 -37.30 -11.72 20.46
CA SER A 629 -36.65 -13.02 20.52
C SER A 629 -37.22 -14.11 19.61
N ASP A 630 -38.55 -14.18 19.43
CA ASP A 630 -39.19 -15.18 18.55
C ASP A 630 -38.84 -14.95 17.07
N GLU A 631 -38.77 -13.69 16.65
CA GLU A 631 -38.42 -13.33 15.27
C GLU A 631 -36.93 -13.58 15.00
N LEU A 632 -36.05 -13.30 15.98
CA LEU A 632 -34.63 -13.63 15.85
C LEU A 632 -34.42 -15.14 15.75
N GLU A 633 -35.10 -15.91 16.59
CA GLU A 633 -35.04 -17.38 16.55
C GLU A 633 -35.50 -17.93 15.20
N PHE A 634 -36.66 -17.45 14.72
CA PHE A 634 -37.20 -17.83 13.42
C PHE A 634 -36.21 -17.53 12.30
N SER A 635 -35.66 -16.30 12.27
CA SER A 635 -34.71 -15.87 11.24
C SER A 635 -33.43 -16.70 11.23
N ILE A 636 -32.88 -17.03 12.42
CA ILE A 636 -31.71 -17.90 12.55
C ILE A 636 -32.01 -19.29 11.97
N ARG A 637 -33.17 -19.87 12.30
CA ARG A 637 -33.58 -21.17 11.75
C ARG A 637 -33.79 -21.13 10.25
N GLU A 638 -34.44 -20.09 9.72
CA GLU A 638 -34.69 -19.96 8.28
C GLU A 638 -33.38 -19.91 7.46
N VAL A 639 -32.33 -19.28 8.01
CA VAL A 639 -31.01 -19.20 7.37
C VAL A 639 -30.21 -20.49 7.51
N MET A 640 -30.39 -21.24 8.61
CA MET A 640 -29.58 -22.43 8.90
C MET A 640 -30.25 -23.76 8.51
N GLU A 641 -31.58 -23.84 8.52
CA GLU A 641 -32.37 -25.08 8.42
C GLU A 641 -33.36 -25.06 7.24
N GLY A 642 -33.72 -26.24 6.74
CA GLY A 642 -34.73 -26.40 5.68
C GLY A 642 -34.27 -26.04 4.26
N GLU A 643 -35.23 -25.97 3.33
CA GLU A 643 -34.96 -25.71 1.91
C GLU A 643 -34.50 -24.28 1.64
N ARG A 644 -35.07 -23.29 2.36
CA ARG A 644 -34.68 -21.89 2.22
C ARG A 644 -33.20 -21.66 2.55
N ALA A 645 -32.71 -22.32 3.61
CA ALA A 645 -31.30 -22.30 3.98
C ALA A 645 -30.39 -22.89 2.89
N LYS A 646 -30.83 -23.91 2.14
CA LYS A 646 -30.05 -24.48 1.03
C LYS A 646 -29.92 -23.47 -0.12
N GLU A 647 -31.00 -22.78 -0.47
CA GLU A 647 -30.99 -21.70 -1.49
C GLU A 647 -30.04 -20.58 -1.07
N ILE A 648 -30.16 -20.10 0.18
CA ILE A 648 -29.33 -19.03 0.73
C ILE A 648 -27.84 -19.42 0.68
N ARG A 649 -27.48 -20.63 1.13
CA ARG A 649 -26.09 -21.13 1.08
C ARG A 649 -25.56 -21.28 -0.34
N SER A 650 -26.40 -21.73 -1.27
CA SER A 650 -26.04 -21.81 -2.69
C SER A 650 -25.72 -20.43 -3.25
N ASN A 651 -26.54 -19.42 -2.94
CA ASN A 651 -26.28 -18.04 -3.36
C ASN A 651 -25.02 -17.47 -2.70
N ALA A 652 -24.83 -17.69 -1.40
CA ALA A 652 -23.64 -17.23 -0.69
C ALA A 652 -22.35 -17.83 -1.29
N THR A 653 -22.38 -19.13 -1.63
CA THR A 653 -21.27 -19.82 -2.31
C THR A 653 -21.01 -19.25 -3.71
N LYS A 654 -22.08 -18.98 -4.47
CA LYS A 654 -21.97 -18.33 -5.79
C LYS A 654 -21.29 -16.97 -5.68
N TRP A 655 -21.72 -16.13 -4.74
CA TRP A 655 -21.15 -14.79 -4.59
C TRP A 655 -19.71 -14.83 -4.12
N LYS A 656 -19.35 -15.72 -3.19
CA LYS A 656 -17.95 -15.98 -2.81
C LYS A 656 -17.07 -16.26 -4.03
N GLN A 657 -17.53 -17.12 -4.93
CA GLN A 657 -16.78 -17.47 -6.14
C GLN A 657 -16.62 -16.27 -7.08
N LEU A 658 -17.70 -15.53 -7.34
CA LEU A 658 -17.65 -14.32 -8.17
C LEU A 658 -16.76 -13.23 -7.58
N THR A 659 -16.77 -13.07 -6.26
CA THR A 659 -15.89 -12.14 -5.54
C THR A 659 -14.43 -12.50 -5.72
N LYS A 660 -14.10 -13.80 -5.64
CA LYS A 660 -12.74 -14.28 -5.89
C LYS A 660 -12.31 -13.98 -7.33
N GLU A 661 -13.15 -14.31 -8.31
CA GLU A 661 -12.89 -14.06 -9.74
C GLU A 661 -12.68 -12.57 -10.05
N ALA A 662 -13.42 -11.67 -9.39
CA ALA A 662 -13.25 -10.23 -9.57
C ALA A 662 -11.87 -9.72 -9.08
N MET A 663 -11.30 -10.35 -8.05
CA MET A 663 -10.05 -9.94 -7.39
C MET A 663 -8.80 -10.69 -7.87
N GLU A 664 -8.97 -11.86 -8.50
CA GLU A 664 -7.88 -12.61 -9.12
C GLU A 664 -7.21 -11.81 -10.25
N GLU A 665 -6.00 -12.23 -10.64
CA GLU A 665 -5.24 -11.59 -11.72
C GLU A 665 -6.06 -11.57 -13.02
N GLY A 666 -6.25 -10.37 -13.59
CA GLY A 666 -7.11 -10.16 -14.76
C GLY A 666 -8.62 -10.09 -14.48
N GLY A 667 -9.03 -10.22 -13.21
CA GLY A 667 -10.40 -9.98 -12.74
C GLY A 667 -10.87 -8.54 -12.97
N SER A 668 -12.17 -8.26 -12.80
CA SER A 668 -12.72 -6.91 -13.04
C SER A 668 -12.12 -5.84 -12.13
N SER A 669 -12.05 -6.12 -10.82
CA SER A 669 -11.43 -5.21 -9.84
C SER A 669 -9.93 -5.10 -10.08
N ASP A 670 -9.23 -6.21 -10.32
CA ASP A 670 -7.78 -6.20 -10.60
C ASP A 670 -7.43 -5.36 -11.84
N ARG A 671 -8.17 -5.51 -12.94
CA ARG A 671 -8.02 -4.69 -14.16
C ARG A 671 -8.29 -3.21 -13.90
N ASN A 672 -9.30 -2.88 -13.09
CA ASN A 672 -9.56 -1.49 -12.73
C ASN A 672 -8.38 -0.85 -11.98
N ILE A 673 -7.72 -1.62 -11.11
CA ILE A 673 -6.50 -1.19 -10.42
C ILE A 673 -5.34 -1.04 -11.41
N GLU A 674 -5.14 -1.99 -12.31
CA GLU A 674 -4.08 -1.92 -13.33
C GLU A 674 -4.25 -0.76 -14.30
N GLU A 675 -5.47 -0.52 -14.77
CA GLU A 675 -5.77 0.63 -15.63
C GLU A 675 -5.49 1.95 -14.92
N PHE A 676 -5.79 2.04 -13.62
CA PHE A 676 -5.44 3.22 -12.82
C PHE A 676 -3.92 3.40 -12.74
N ILE A 677 -3.18 2.34 -12.42
CA ILE A 677 -1.71 2.38 -12.32
C ILE A 677 -1.10 2.75 -13.67
N ALA A 678 -1.55 2.14 -14.76
CA ALA A 678 -1.07 2.43 -16.11
C ALA A 678 -1.31 3.91 -16.49
N LYS A 679 -2.50 4.45 -16.19
CA LYS A 679 -2.80 5.87 -16.39
C LYS A 679 -1.87 6.76 -15.57
N LEU A 680 -1.68 6.47 -14.27
CA LEU A 680 -0.80 7.22 -13.38
C LEU A 680 0.66 7.24 -13.89
N LEU A 681 1.10 6.14 -14.50
CA LEU A 681 2.43 6.02 -15.09
C LEU A 681 2.57 6.76 -16.42
N SER A 682 1.49 6.85 -17.21
CA SER A 682 1.51 7.51 -18.53
C SER A 682 1.66 9.03 -18.49
N TYR A 683 1.35 9.69 -17.38
CA TYR A 683 1.53 11.14 -17.19
C TYR A 683 2.99 11.56 -16.87
N SER A 684 3.99 10.80 -17.30
CA SER A 684 5.42 11.05 -17.03
C SER A 684 6.10 11.93 -18.08
#